data_AF-A0A975H9E6-F1
#
_entry.id   AF-A0A975H9E6-F1
#
_cell.length_a   1.000
_cell.length_b   1.000
_cell.length_c   1.000
_cell.angle_alpha   90.00
_cell.angle_beta   90.00
_cell.angle_gamma   90.00
#
_symmetry.space_group_name_H-M   'P 1'
#
loop_
_entity.id
_entity.type
_entity.pdbx_description
1 polymer ?
#
loop_
_entity_poly.entity_id
_entity_poly.type
_entity_poly.pdbx_seq_one_letter_code
_entity_poly.pdbx_strand_id
1 'polypeptide(L)'
;MEMAGTEFGYRGFMLDVCRHYMPADEIRKLLDAAKILGLNRFHWHLSDDQGWRIEIRKYPKLTEIGSVRGDSYFGGTPEKERNCGYYTQREIRDIVAYAKALGIEVIPEIEIPGHAAAMLAAYPEFSCRRGENGRWENHVEISGGIFPSLLCAGNDAALDFIRDILDEVTELFPFPAVHIGGDEALKLRWRRCPDCQARMKQLGIPSEDALQRWLVLEIGKYLAGKGRNTIVWNDVLAGGTLPDYFIVQQWAEGRETTRAFMEGGGHVIRSDTDYFYLDYSYGRIDVRKIWEMPRIPAYAAEYEGQLMGIECPLWTERIASLDRAAFQLFPRLAAVAVRMREADMPWEAFRDCVAELTAEIERKTGLKGAPEELWDLSPEEAKQVRIAERERIRLPETAPVPDEGTMNLLDEAERLALKLGIPREFTLKAGDSVLAELSGQGAPENDLGAGILMHQLMEAMESRKWGAWKRIPEEIWIETMKAFPRFISEHRRSYGYDGFDRYEWTVRQAGARLFRIGELEYELAENEPVKREIGVHIPSDAKLEPDRMNESLARADAFLREYFPDWADLPKTCESWLLSPVLKELLPPDSRILRFREAFDIREDLPENDAALEWVFHVAGGQREGLDLSALPEETSLQRKMKALLLAGRKPGAAYGVLVRSFR
;
A
#
# COMPACT_ATOMS: atom_id res chain seq x y z
N MET A 1 8.33 -15.97 -42.99
CA MET A 1 6.87 -15.94 -43.13
C MET A 1 6.46 -14.49 -42.97
N GLU A 2 6.05 -13.80 -44.04
CA GLU A 2 5.43 -12.48 -43.95
C GLU A 2 3.95 -12.69 -43.59
N MET A 3 3.48 -12.04 -42.52
CA MET A 3 2.14 -12.26 -41.95
C MET A 3 1.41 -10.94 -41.68
N ALA A 4 0.10 -10.97 -41.89
CA ALA A 4 -0.81 -9.84 -41.79
C ALA A 4 -1.41 -9.73 -40.36
N GLY A 5 -0.93 -8.76 -39.59
CA GLY A 5 -1.47 -8.31 -38.32
C GLY A 5 -0.68 -7.09 -37.85
N THR A 6 -1.32 -6.11 -37.20
CA THR A 6 -0.60 -4.95 -36.63
C THR A 6 0.33 -5.42 -35.51
N GLU A 7 1.63 -5.46 -35.79
CA GLU A 7 2.67 -5.82 -34.81
C GLU A 7 2.82 -4.70 -33.78
N PHE A 8 2.95 -5.03 -32.50
CA PHE A 8 3.24 -4.03 -31.46
C PHE A 8 4.57 -3.32 -31.77
N GLY A 9 4.58 -1.99 -31.73
CA GLY A 9 5.79 -1.19 -31.94
C GLY A 9 6.81 -1.36 -30.80
N TYR A 10 6.34 -1.64 -29.59
CA TYR A 10 7.14 -1.90 -28.40
C TYR A 10 7.13 -3.39 -28.04
N ARG A 11 8.30 -4.03 -28.06
CA ARG A 11 8.47 -5.44 -27.66
C ARG A 11 9.69 -5.55 -26.76
N GLY A 12 9.44 -5.49 -25.45
CA GLY A 12 10.49 -5.33 -24.45
C GLY A 12 10.67 -6.50 -23.51
N PHE A 13 11.84 -6.52 -22.91
CA PHE A 13 12.10 -7.22 -21.66
C PHE A 13 12.92 -6.28 -20.76
N MET A 14 12.72 -6.40 -19.46
CA MET A 14 13.49 -5.68 -18.46
C MET A 14 14.40 -6.65 -17.71
N LEU A 15 15.62 -6.21 -17.40
CA LEU A 15 16.53 -6.90 -16.51
C LEU A 15 16.89 -5.98 -15.33
N ASP A 16 16.55 -6.45 -14.13
CA ASP A 16 17.09 -5.93 -12.88
C ASP A 16 18.51 -6.44 -12.66
N VAL A 17 19.45 -5.53 -12.42
CA VAL A 17 20.85 -5.85 -12.08
C VAL A 17 21.25 -5.28 -10.71
N CYS A 18 20.29 -4.73 -9.98
CA CYS A 18 20.46 -4.07 -8.70
C CYS A 18 20.35 -5.08 -7.58
N ARG A 19 19.29 -5.91 -7.58
CA ARG A 19 19.10 -6.96 -6.56
C ARG A 19 20.17 -8.05 -6.73
N HIS A 20 20.51 -8.44 -7.95
CA HIS A 20 21.71 -9.22 -8.26
C HIS A 20 22.46 -8.69 -9.48
N TYR A 21 23.74 -8.34 -9.30
CA TYR A 21 24.58 -7.85 -10.39
C TYR A 21 24.81 -8.94 -11.46
N MET A 22 24.67 -8.55 -12.72
CA MET A 22 24.94 -9.41 -13.88
C MET A 22 26.08 -8.82 -14.73
N PRO A 23 27.18 -9.55 -14.98
CA PRO A 23 28.27 -9.08 -15.82
C PRO A 23 27.86 -8.67 -17.26
N ALA A 24 28.61 -7.73 -17.84
CA ALA A 24 28.34 -7.17 -19.16
C ALA A 24 28.32 -8.20 -20.31
N ASP A 25 29.13 -9.26 -20.21
CA ASP A 25 29.16 -10.35 -21.18
C ASP A 25 27.94 -11.27 -21.10
N GLU A 26 27.38 -11.43 -19.90
CA GLU A 26 26.12 -12.16 -19.69
C GLU A 26 24.94 -11.40 -20.30
N ILE A 27 24.90 -10.07 -20.15
CA ILE A 27 23.90 -9.21 -20.79
C ILE A 27 23.92 -9.35 -22.32
N ARG A 28 25.11 -9.48 -22.95
CA ARG A 28 25.22 -9.68 -24.41
C ARG A 28 24.52 -10.96 -24.86
N LYS A 29 24.61 -12.05 -24.09
CA LYS A 29 23.92 -13.32 -24.40
C LYS A 29 22.40 -13.16 -24.35
N LEU A 30 21.89 -12.38 -23.40
CA LEU A 30 20.45 -12.05 -23.33
C LEU A 30 20.00 -11.18 -24.51
N LEU A 31 20.83 -10.22 -24.95
CA LEU A 31 20.55 -9.42 -26.15
C LEU A 31 20.53 -10.26 -27.43
N ASP A 32 21.41 -11.26 -27.54
CA ASP A 32 21.39 -12.22 -28.66
C ASP A 32 20.09 -13.03 -28.67
N ALA A 33 19.63 -13.49 -27.50
CA ALA A 33 18.35 -14.17 -27.36
C ALA A 33 17.17 -13.24 -27.72
N ALA A 34 17.19 -12.00 -27.24
CA ALA A 34 16.18 -10.98 -27.55
C ALA A 34 16.10 -10.71 -29.07
N LYS A 35 17.25 -10.71 -29.77
CA LYS A 35 17.30 -10.60 -31.23
C LYS A 35 16.62 -11.76 -31.93
N ILE A 36 16.86 -13.00 -31.49
CA ILE A 36 16.20 -14.20 -32.04
C ILE A 36 14.67 -14.08 -31.88
N LEU A 37 14.24 -13.60 -30.72
CA LEU A 37 12.83 -13.34 -30.41
C LEU A 37 12.25 -12.07 -31.09
N GLY A 38 13.07 -11.30 -31.80
CA GLY A 38 12.72 -10.03 -32.44
C GLY A 38 12.15 -8.98 -31.49
N LEU A 39 12.57 -9.01 -30.22
CA LEU A 39 12.38 -7.92 -29.28
C LEU A 39 13.22 -6.71 -29.74
N ASN A 40 12.75 -5.50 -29.44
CA ASN A 40 13.38 -4.26 -29.88
C ASN A 40 13.60 -3.25 -28.75
N ARG A 41 13.28 -3.63 -27.50
CA ARG A 41 13.50 -2.83 -26.30
C ARG A 41 14.21 -3.68 -25.26
N PHE A 42 15.28 -3.14 -24.69
CA PHE A 42 15.94 -3.67 -23.51
C PHE A 42 15.86 -2.61 -22.42
N HIS A 43 15.00 -2.84 -21.44
CA HIS A 43 14.88 -1.98 -20.28
C HIS A 43 15.88 -2.45 -19.22
N TRP A 44 16.80 -1.56 -18.85
CA TRP A 44 17.91 -1.87 -17.97
C TRP A 44 17.76 -1.12 -16.64
N HIS A 45 17.37 -1.86 -15.60
CA HIS A 45 17.10 -1.33 -14.28
C HIS A 45 18.40 -1.22 -13.47
N LEU A 46 18.90 0.02 -13.30
CA LEU A 46 20.29 0.32 -12.94
C LEU A 46 20.49 0.91 -11.54
N SER A 47 19.41 1.23 -10.83
CA SER A 47 19.47 1.64 -9.42
C SER A 47 18.30 1.11 -8.63
N ASP A 48 18.56 0.60 -7.43
CA ASP A 48 17.53 0.21 -6.45
C ASP A 48 18.09 0.33 -5.02
N ASP A 49 17.30 -0.05 -4.00
CA ASP A 49 17.68 -0.04 -2.59
C ASP A 49 18.92 -0.88 -2.29
N GLN A 50 19.06 -2.03 -2.95
CA GLN A 50 20.12 -3.00 -2.70
C GLN A 50 21.35 -2.81 -3.61
N GLY A 51 21.34 -1.84 -4.52
CA GLY A 51 22.47 -1.63 -5.43
C GLY A 51 22.33 -0.46 -6.40
N TRP A 52 23.41 0.30 -6.55
CA TRP A 52 23.61 1.27 -7.62
C TRP A 52 24.62 0.75 -8.64
N ARG A 53 24.23 0.67 -9.92
CA ARG A 53 24.96 -0.13 -10.93
C ARG A 53 25.56 0.67 -12.08
N ILE A 54 25.49 1.99 -12.07
CA ILE A 54 26.00 2.84 -13.16
C ILE A 54 27.08 3.83 -12.67
N GLU A 55 28.20 3.92 -13.38
CA GLU A 55 29.21 4.96 -13.10
C GLU A 55 28.69 6.37 -13.47
N ILE A 56 28.54 7.22 -12.46
CA ILE A 56 28.31 8.66 -12.61
C ILE A 56 29.56 9.40 -12.12
N ARG A 57 30.32 10.01 -13.03
CA ARG A 57 31.65 10.57 -12.73
C ARG A 57 31.58 11.73 -11.76
N LYS A 58 30.52 12.54 -11.85
CA LYS A 58 30.29 13.65 -10.93
C LYS A 58 30.00 13.18 -9.49
N TYR A 59 29.51 11.96 -9.32
CA TYR A 59 29.11 11.39 -8.03
C TYR A 59 29.72 10.00 -7.78
N PRO A 60 31.04 9.90 -7.60
CA PRO A 60 31.74 8.62 -7.51
C PRO A 60 31.27 7.73 -6.35
N LYS A 61 30.82 8.32 -5.22
CA LYS A 61 30.30 7.54 -4.08
C LYS A 61 29.09 6.67 -4.42
N LEU A 62 28.34 6.97 -5.49
CA LEU A 62 27.23 6.13 -5.93
C LEU A 62 27.71 4.71 -6.22
N THR A 63 28.91 4.55 -6.81
CA THR A 63 29.50 3.23 -7.04
C THR A 63 30.47 2.82 -5.94
N GLU A 64 31.19 3.74 -5.29
CA GLU A 64 32.10 3.37 -4.17
C GLU A 64 31.35 2.80 -2.95
N ILE A 65 30.14 3.32 -2.69
CA ILE A 65 29.28 2.92 -1.56
C ILE A 65 28.06 2.16 -2.07
N GLY A 66 27.27 2.79 -2.95
CA GLY A 66 25.96 2.26 -3.36
C GLY A 66 26.02 0.96 -4.17
N SER A 67 27.17 0.61 -4.77
CA SER A 67 27.32 -0.67 -5.48
C SER A 67 27.72 -1.84 -4.58
N VAL A 68 28.00 -1.59 -3.30
CA VAL A 68 28.55 -2.57 -2.36
C VAL A 68 27.49 -2.92 -1.33
N ARG A 69 27.00 -4.16 -1.37
CA ARG A 69 26.07 -4.71 -0.40
C ARG A 69 26.80 -5.59 0.62
N GLY A 70 26.42 -5.47 1.88
CA GLY A 70 26.92 -6.33 2.96
C GLY A 70 26.46 -7.79 2.84
N ASP A 71 26.91 -8.62 3.77
CA ASP A 71 26.52 -10.03 3.85
C ASP A 71 24.99 -10.18 3.88
N SER A 72 24.48 -11.00 2.96
CA SER A 72 23.04 -11.24 2.86
C SER A 72 22.71 -12.71 2.62
N TYR A 73 21.45 -13.09 2.81
CA TYR A 73 20.90 -14.38 2.35
C TYR A 73 19.85 -14.15 1.26
N PHE A 74 19.93 -12.99 0.60
CA PHE A 74 18.86 -12.43 -0.21
C PHE A 74 18.51 -13.32 -1.42
N GLY A 75 19.49 -13.92 -2.08
CA GLY A 75 19.31 -14.88 -3.16
C GLY A 75 18.97 -16.32 -2.73
N GLY A 76 18.76 -16.58 -1.43
CA GLY A 76 18.44 -17.91 -0.88
C GLY A 76 19.65 -18.77 -0.51
N THR A 77 20.87 -18.21 -0.61
CA THR A 77 22.11 -18.80 -0.10
C THR A 77 22.98 -17.70 0.53
N PRO A 78 23.95 -18.02 1.43
CA PRO A 78 24.80 -17.00 2.01
C PRO A 78 25.64 -16.28 0.94
N GLU A 79 25.40 -14.99 0.76
CA GLU A 79 26.17 -14.07 -0.05
C GLU A 79 27.24 -13.40 0.83
N LYS A 80 28.22 -14.20 1.27
CA LYS A 80 29.33 -13.74 2.13
C LYS A 80 30.34 -12.85 1.36
N GLU A 81 29.90 -11.71 0.82
CA GLU A 81 30.64 -10.75 -0.04
C GLU A 81 30.53 -10.93 -1.58
N ARG A 82 29.32 -11.12 -2.16
CA ARG A 82 29.17 -11.38 -3.61
C ARG A 82 28.03 -10.68 -4.36
N ASN A 83 27.61 -9.49 -3.92
CA ASN A 83 26.69 -8.68 -4.73
C ASN A 83 27.18 -7.24 -4.94
N CYS A 84 28.47 -7.16 -5.28
CA CYS A 84 29.18 -5.93 -5.59
C CYS A 84 29.43 -5.85 -7.09
N GLY A 85 29.31 -4.66 -7.66
CA GLY A 85 29.55 -4.46 -9.08
C GLY A 85 28.74 -3.30 -9.64
N TYR A 86 29.29 -2.67 -10.66
CA TYR A 86 28.65 -1.63 -11.44
C TYR A 86 29.28 -1.62 -12.84
N TYR A 87 28.57 -1.03 -13.79
CA TYR A 87 29.07 -0.84 -15.14
C TYR A 87 29.78 0.50 -15.25
N THR A 88 31.02 0.46 -15.72
CA THR A 88 31.72 1.67 -16.14
C THR A 88 31.01 2.29 -17.34
N GLN A 89 31.19 3.58 -17.54
CA GLN A 89 30.64 4.25 -18.72
C GLN A 89 31.15 3.67 -20.04
N ARG A 90 32.32 3.02 -20.04
CA ARG A 90 32.84 2.33 -21.22
C ARG A 90 32.03 1.08 -21.51
N GLU A 91 31.79 0.24 -20.51
CA GLU A 91 31.00 -0.99 -20.66
C GLU A 91 29.56 -0.69 -21.09
N ILE A 92 28.96 0.37 -20.54
CA ILE A 92 27.63 0.83 -20.95
C ILE A 92 27.64 1.22 -22.43
N ARG A 93 28.60 2.05 -22.88
CA ARG A 93 28.72 2.43 -24.30
C ARG A 93 28.89 1.21 -25.19
N ASP A 94 29.66 0.22 -24.77
CA ASP A 94 29.87 -1.02 -25.51
C ASP A 94 28.59 -1.87 -25.62
N ILE A 95 27.82 -2.01 -24.53
CA ILE A 95 26.53 -2.71 -24.53
C ILE A 95 25.50 -1.97 -25.38
N VAL A 96 25.38 -0.64 -25.24
CA VAL A 96 24.48 0.20 -26.01
C VAL A 96 24.79 0.10 -27.51
N ALA A 97 26.07 0.13 -27.89
CA ALA A 97 26.50 -0.07 -29.28
C ALA A 97 26.16 -1.48 -29.79
N TYR A 98 26.35 -2.51 -28.95
CA TYR A 98 26.01 -3.88 -29.28
C TYR A 98 24.50 -4.07 -29.51
N ALA A 99 23.67 -3.61 -28.58
CA ALA A 99 22.21 -3.64 -28.68
C ALA A 99 21.72 -2.89 -29.94
N LYS A 100 22.29 -1.70 -30.22
CA LYS A 100 21.99 -0.93 -31.42
C LYS A 100 22.28 -1.71 -32.70
N ALA A 101 23.39 -2.43 -32.77
CA ALA A 101 23.74 -3.26 -33.93
C ALA A 101 22.73 -4.42 -34.15
N LEU A 102 22.06 -4.85 -33.08
CA LEU A 102 20.97 -5.84 -33.14
C LEU A 102 19.61 -5.21 -33.46
N GLY A 103 19.49 -3.87 -33.47
CA GLY A 103 18.22 -3.16 -33.64
C GLY A 103 17.40 -3.08 -32.34
N ILE A 104 18.07 -3.14 -31.19
CA ILE A 104 17.47 -3.08 -29.86
C ILE A 104 17.81 -1.71 -29.25
N GLU A 105 16.79 -0.99 -28.79
CA GLU A 105 16.97 0.25 -28.03
C GLU A 105 17.11 -0.06 -26.54
N VAL A 106 18.14 0.50 -25.90
CA VAL A 106 18.38 0.34 -24.46
C VAL A 106 17.74 1.51 -23.72
N ILE A 107 16.82 1.21 -22.81
CA ILE A 107 16.13 2.18 -21.96
C ILE A 107 16.76 2.07 -20.56
N PRO A 108 17.51 3.08 -20.10
CA PRO A 108 18.00 3.08 -18.73
C PRO A 108 16.89 3.43 -17.76
N GLU A 109 16.90 2.81 -16.59
CA GLU A 109 16.08 3.22 -15.46
C GLU A 109 16.93 3.67 -14.28
N ILE A 110 16.59 4.86 -13.77
CA ILE A 110 17.09 5.39 -12.51
C ILE A 110 15.88 5.64 -11.60
N GLU A 111 15.67 4.74 -10.65
CA GLU A 111 14.57 4.75 -9.69
C GLU A 111 14.52 6.03 -8.86
N ILE A 112 13.39 6.74 -8.93
CA ILE A 112 13.05 7.88 -8.08
C ILE A 112 11.52 8.00 -7.90
N PRO A 113 11.02 8.43 -6.73
CA PRO A 113 11.76 8.76 -5.51
C PRO A 113 11.97 7.57 -4.56
N GLY A 114 11.26 6.45 -4.81
CA GLY A 114 11.40 5.18 -4.12
C GLY A 114 12.66 4.44 -4.54
N HIS A 115 12.86 3.24 -4.01
CA HIS A 115 13.98 2.36 -4.37
C HIS A 115 15.35 3.06 -4.37
N ALA A 116 15.55 3.97 -3.41
CA ALA A 116 16.65 4.92 -3.41
C ALA A 116 17.65 4.67 -2.27
N ALA A 117 17.53 3.60 -1.49
CA ALA A 117 18.38 3.41 -0.31
C ALA A 117 19.88 3.38 -0.65
N ALA A 118 20.31 2.71 -1.73
CA ALA A 118 21.71 2.71 -2.16
C ALA A 118 22.21 4.10 -2.57
N MET A 119 21.38 4.88 -3.28
CA MET A 119 21.66 6.26 -3.67
C MET A 119 21.84 7.15 -2.43
N LEU A 120 20.93 7.02 -1.46
CA LEU A 120 20.90 7.82 -0.24
C LEU A 120 21.92 7.39 0.80
N ALA A 121 22.40 6.14 0.76
CA ALA A 121 23.54 5.69 1.54
C ALA A 121 24.84 6.38 1.07
N ALA A 122 24.99 6.55 -0.26
CA ALA A 122 26.14 7.24 -0.84
C ALA A 122 26.12 8.76 -0.62
N TYR A 123 24.93 9.39 -0.70
CA TYR A 123 24.73 10.83 -0.53
C TYR A 123 23.54 11.13 0.40
N PRO A 124 23.69 10.95 1.72
CA PRO A 124 22.60 11.13 2.69
C PRO A 124 22.05 12.56 2.71
N GLU A 125 22.88 13.56 2.39
CA GLU A 125 22.63 14.64 1.43
C GLU A 125 21.23 14.99 0.95
N PHE A 126 20.68 14.01 0.23
CA PHE A 126 19.48 14.18 -0.58
C PHE A 126 18.28 13.44 0.02
N SER A 127 18.46 12.78 1.16
CA SER A 127 17.39 12.16 1.94
C SER A 127 16.62 13.17 2.78
N CYS A 128 15.44 12.77 3.25
CA CYS A 128 14.62 13.59 4.15
C CYS A 128 15.31 13.85 5.50
N ARG A 129 14.93 14.97 6.14
CA ARG A 129 15.36 15.30 7.51
C ARG A 129 14.38 14.80 8.57
N ARG A 130 14.92 14.46 9.75
CA ARG A 130 14.21 14.17 11.00
C ARG A 130 14.35 15.39 11.92
N GLY A 131 13.25 16.11 12.16
CA GLY A 131 13.19 17.21 13.14
C GLY A 131 14.28 18.27 12.96
N GLU A 132 14.60 19.02 14.02
CA GLU A 132 15.40 20.25 13.89
C GLU A 132 16.86 20.07 13.45
N ASN A 133 17.49 18.88 13.53
CA ASN A 133 18.93 18.77 13.17
C ASN A 133 19.41 17.40 12.59
N GLY A 134 18.54 16.46 12.20
CA GLY A 134 18.96 15.10 11.79
C GLY A 134 18.57 14.71 10.36
N ARG A 135 19.31 13.78 9.75
CA ARG A 135 18.90 13.04 8.53
C ARG A 135 18.47 11.64 8.93
N TRP A 136 17.66 11.00 8.09
CA TRP A 136 17.44 9.56 8.24
C TRP A 136 18.75 8.83 7.96
N GLU A 137 19.01 7.79 8.74
CA GLU A 137 20.09 6.86 8.44
C GLU A 137 19.66 6.03 7.21
N ASN A 138 20.53 5.99 6.20
CA ASN A 138 20.35 5.21 4.99
C ASN A 138 21.54 4.27 4.85
N HIS A 139 21.27 3.05 4.42
CA HIS A 139 22.26 2.05 4.11
C HIS A 139 21.82 1.31 2.86
N VAL A 140 22.76 0.64 2.19
CA VAL A 140 22.42 -0.28 1.10
C VAL A 140 21.68 -1.46 1.71
N GLU A 141 20.47 -1.72 1.25
CA GLU A 141 19.60 -2.73 1.86
C GLU A 141 20.12 -4.15 1.57
N ILE A 142 20.01 -5.05 2.55
CA ILE A 142 20.51 -6.44 2.48
C ILE A 142 19.38 -7.47 2.28
N SER A 143 18.18 -6.99 1.97
CA SER A 143 16.97 -7.80 1.79
C SER A 143 16.08 -7.18 0.72
N GLY A 144 15.09 -7.96 0.26
CA GLY A 144 14.04 -7.47 -0.62
C GLY A 144 12.87 -6.91 0.17
N GLY A 145 12.04 -6.16 -0.53
CA GLY A 145 10.89 -5.47 0.02
C GLY A 145 10.93 -3.98 -0.33
N ILE A 146 9.99 -3.24 0.26
CA ILE A 146 9.88 -1.79 0.05
C ILE A 146 10.35 -1.06 1.30
N PHE A 147 11.24 -0.09 1.09
CA PHE A 147 11.87 0.65 2.17
C PHE A 147 11.37 2.10 2.19
N PRO A 148 11.29 2.73 3.37
CA PRO A 148 10.82 4.11 3.49
C PRO A 148 11.84 5.14 2.97
N SER A 149 12.96 4.69 2.40
CA SER A 149 14.06 5.49 1.89
C SER A 149 13.67 6.24 0.62
N LEU A 150 13.15 7.47 0.80
CA LEU A 150 12.76 8.35 -0.30
C LEU A 150 13.74 9.50 -0.53
N LEU A 151 14.00 9.80 -1.81
CA LEU A 151 14.59 11.07 -2.24
C LEU A 151 13.73 12.23 -1.70
N CYS A 152 14.36 13.26 -1.13
CA CYS A 152 13.63 14.36 -0.52
C CYS A 152 13.09 15.34 -1.58
N ALA A 153 11.80 15.23 -1.90
CA ALA A 153 11.11 16.15 -2.80
C ALA A 153 11.06 17.61 -2.27
N GLY A 154 11.28 17.82 -0.97
CA GLY A 154 11.38 19.16 -0.38
C GLY A 154 12.70 19.88 -0.63
N ASN A 155 13.76 19.15 -1.03
CA ASN A 155 15.12 19.64 -1.14
C ASN A 155 15.49 19.96 -2.61
N ASP A 156 15.65 21.23 -2.95
CA ASP A 156 16.01 21.63 -4.32
C ASP A 156 17.36 21.05 -4.77
N ALA A 157 18.33 20.90 -3.85
CA ALA A 157 19.62 20.30 -4.18
C ALA A 157 19.49 18.81 -4.55
N ALA A 158 18.44 18.12 -4.08
CA ALA A 158 18.15 16.75 -4.51
C ALA A 158 17.64 16.70 -5.95
N LEU A 159 16.88 17.72 -6.41
CA LEU A 159 16.46 17.81 -7.81
C LEU A 159 17.67 18.07 -8.72
N ASP A 160 18.56 18.97 -8.32
CA ASP A 160 19.78 19.26 -9.09
C ASP A 160 20.72 18.04 -9.15
N PHE A 161 20.84 17.30 -8.05
CA PHE A 161 21.55 16.02 -8.00
C PHE A 161 21.02 15.00 -9.02
N ILE A 162 19.70 14.83 -9.11
CA ILE A 162 19.09 13.93 -10.11
C ILE A 162 19.30 14.46 -11.53
N ARG A 163 19.18 15.77 -11.77
CA ARG A 163 19.44 16.37 -13.09
C ARG A 163 20.87 16.11 -13.55
N ASP A 164 21.82 16.26 -12.64
CA ASP A 164 23.24 16.01 -12.88
C ASP A 164 23.51 14.52 -13.20
N ILE A 165 22.85 13.58 -12.52
CA ILE A 165 22.89 12.16 -12.88
C ILE A 165 22.31 11.93 -14.28
N LEU A 166 21.14 12.51 -14.56
CA LEU A 166 20.45 12.34 -15.84
C LEU A 166 21.21 12.99 -17.01
N ASP A 167 22.06 13.98 -16.77
CA ASP A 167 22.98 14.50 -17.78
C ASP A 167 23.94 13.43 -18.28
N GLU A 168 24.60 12.71 -17.37
CA GLU A 168 25.50 11.62 -17.74
C GLU A 168 24.74 10.42 -18.31
N VAL A 169 23.58 10.07 -17.76
CA VAL A 169 22.72 8.99 -18.30
C VAL A 169 22.31 9.30 -19.74
N THR A 170 21.80 10.49 -20.03
CA THR A 170 21.33 10.84 -21.39
C THR A 170 22.45 10.97 -22.42
N GLU A 171 23.71 11.12 -21.99
CA GLU A 171 24.90 11.00 -22.85
C GLU A 171 25.20 9.54 -23.20
N LEU A 172 25.09 8.64 -22.22
CA LEU A 172 25.40 7.21 -22.37
C LEU A 172 24.33 6.46 -23.18
N PHE A 173 23.07 6.87 -23.05
CA PHE A 173 21.92 6.22 -23.68
C PHE A 173 21.29 7.17 -24.73
N PRO A 174 21.63 7.01 -26.02
CA PRO A 174 21.21 7.94 -27.06
C PRO A 174 19.75 7.74 -27.52
N PHE A 175 19.01 6.79 -26.94
CA PHE A 175 17.65 6.40 -27.31
C PHE A 175 16.58 7.35 -26.75
N PRO A 176 15.37 7.40 -27.33
CA PRO A 176 14.41 8.47 -27.07
C PRO A 176 13.77 8.45 -25.68
N ALA A 177 13.94 7.38 -24.89
CA ALA A 177 13.27 7.24 -23.60
C ALA A 177 14.25 6.97 -22.45
N VAL A 178 13.90 7.47 -21.27
CA VAL A 178 14.51 7.16 -19.97
C VAL A 178 13.37 6.76 -19.03
N HIS A 179 13.52 5.63 -18.36
CA HIS A 179 12.61 5.24 -17.28
C HIS A 179 13.11 5.88 -15.98
N ILE A 180 12.21 6.39 -15.15
CA ILE A 180 12.58 7.00 -13.86
C ILE A 180 11.88 6.31 -12.67
N GLY A 181 11.28 5.16 -12.94
CA GLY A 181 10.62 4.32 -11.94
C GLY A 181 9.37 4.96 -11.38
N GLY A 182 9.32 5.07 -10.05
CA GLY A 182 8.25 5.75 -9.32
C GLY A 182 7.17 4.82 -8.78
N ASP A 183 7.43 3.53 -8.78
CA ASP A 183 6.68 2.52 -8.04
C ASP A 183 6.95 2.60 -6.53
N GLU A 184 6.01 2.04 -5.75
CA GLU A 184 6.22 1.62 -4.35
C GLU A 184 6.81 2.68 -3.40
N ALA A 185 6.63 3.97 -3.71
CA ALA A 185 7.18 5.04 -2.89
C ALA A 185 6.41 5.20 -1.56
N LEU A 186 6.87 4.56 -0.47
CA LEU A 186 6.27 4.69 0.86
C LEU A 186 6.40 6.11 1.42
N LYS A 187 5.27 6.80 1.59
CA LYS A 187 5.25 8.22 1.95
C LYS A 187 5.55 8.50 3.43
N LEU A 188 5.87 7.47 4.21
CA LEU A 188 6.22 7.52 5.64
C LEU A 188 7.21 8.65 5.96
N ARG A 189 8.34 8.74 5.26
CA ARG A 189 9.36 9.78 5.54
C ARG A 189 8.92 11.17 5.08
N TRP A 190 8.21 11.30 3.97
CA TRP A 190 7.70 12.60 3.50
C TRP A 190 6.66 13.20 4.44
N ARG A 191 5.82 12.36 5.06
CA ARG A 191 4.88 12.77 6.12
C ARG A 191 5.59 13.29 7.38
N ARG A 192 6.87 12.97 7.59
CA ARG A 192 7.65 13.44 8.74
C ARG A 192 8.64 14.56 8.38
N CYS A 193 8.91 14.76 7.09
CA CYS A 193 9.94 15.66 6.62
C CYS A 193 9.46 17.12 6.59
N PRO A 194 10.07 18.05 7.36
CA PRO A 194 9.66 19.44 7.36
C PRO A 194 9.78 20.10 5.98
N ASP A 195 10.78 19.70 5.18
CA ASP A 195 10.99 20.24 3.84
C ASP A 195 9.91 19.79 2.85
N CYS A 196 9.53 18.50 2.88
CA CYS A 196 8.45 17.99 2.04
C CYS A 196 7.11 18.64 2.42
N GLN A 197 6.83 18.79 3.72
CA GLN A 197 5.61 19.46 4.19
C GLN A 197 5.60 20.96 3.82
N ALA A 198 6.74 21.64 3.90
CA ALA A 198 6.88 23.02 3.44
C ALA A 198 6.65 23.15 1.93
N ARG A 199 7.21 22.23 1.13
CA ARG A 199 7.01 22.15 -0.32
C ARG A 199 5.54 21.94 -0.66
N MET A 200 4.86 21.02 0.02
CA MET A 200 3.42 20.77 -0.20
C MET A 200 2.59 22.02 0.07
N LYS A 201 2.89 22.73 1.18
CA LYS A 201 2.23 24.00 1.51
C LYS A 201 2.50 25.08 0.46
N GLN A 202 3.73 25.19 -0.03
CA GLN A 202 4.09 26.16 -1.08
C GLN A 202 3.36 25.88 -2.40
N LEU A 203 3.23 24.62 -2.78
CA LEU A 203 2.59 24.20 -4.02
C LEU A 203 1.06 24.13 -3.91
N GLY A 204 0.50 24.19 -2.70
CA GLY A 204 -0.94 24.03 -2.46
C GLY A 204 -1.47 22.65 -2.81
N ILE A 205 -0.64 21.61 -2.69
CA ILE A 205 -1.00 20.23 -3.03
C ILE A 205 -1.48 19.45 -1.79
N PRO A 206 -2.46 18.53 -1.96
CA PRO A 206 -3.20 17.99 -0.83
C PRO A 206 -2.56 16.75 -0.17
N SER A 207 -1.63 16.08 -0.85
CA SER A 207 -1.09 14.79 -0.40
C SER A 207 0.34 14.54 -0.87
N GLU A 208 1.01 13.60 -0.22
CA GLU A 208 2.34 13.13 -0.61
C GLU A 208 2.35 12.41 -1.96
N ASP A 209 1.23 11.81 -2.42
CA ASP A 209 1.15 11.29 -3.79
C ASP A 209 1.13 12.44 -4.82
N ALA A 210 0.45 13.55 -4.52
CA ALA A 210 0.53 14.75 -5.34
C ALA A 210 1.95 15.35 -5.32
N LEU A 211 2.70 15.19 -4.23
CA LEU A 211 4.10 15.60 -4.14
C LEU A 211 5.01 14.71 -5.00
N GLN A 212 4.75 13.39 -5.02
CA GLN A 212 5.45 12.46 -5.92
C GLN A 212 5.21 12.84 -7.37
N ARG A 213 3.94 13.06 -7.74
CA ARG A 213 3.59 13.52 -9.08
C ARG A 213 4.30 14.82 -9.42
N TRP A 214 4.36 15.80 -8.51
CA TRP A 214 5.09 17.04 -8.74
C TRP A 214 6.57 16.78 -9.04
N LEU A 215 7.24 15.95 -8.23
CA LEU A 215 8.66 15.61 -8.44
C LEU A 215 8.86 14.97 -9.82
N VAL A 216 8.03 13.97 -10.16
CA VAL A 216 8.07 13.29 -11.46
C VAL A 216 7.84 14.27 -12.61
N LEU A 217 6.91 15.22 -12.48
CA LEU A 217 6.69 16.26 -13.49
C LEU A 217 7.90 17.15 -13.68
N GLU A 218 8.60 17.53 -12.61
CA GLU A 218 9.81 18.36 -12.71
C GLU A 218 10.95 17.63 -13.42
N ILE A 219 11.13 16.34 -13.14
CA ILE A 219 12.14 15.51 -13.82
C ILE A 219 11.74 15.23 -15.27
N GLY A 220 10.47 14.91 -15.54
CA GLY A 220 9.99 14.68 -16.90
C GLY A 220 10.07 15.93 -17.78
N LYS A 221 9.80 17.12 -17.24
CA LYS A 221 10.05 18.40 -17.95
C LYS A 221 11.53 18.57 -18.29
N TYR A 222 12.43 18.21 -17.38
CA TYR A 222 13.86 18.29 -17.60
C TYR A 222 14.32 17.37 -18.74
N LEU A 223 13.86 16.12 -18.73
CA LEU A 223 14.11 15.14 -19.79
C LEU A 223 13.49 15.56 -21.13
N ALA A 224 12.26 16.07 -21.13
CA ALA A 224 11.61 16.60 -22.33
C ALA A 224 12.40 17.77 -22.94
N GLY A 225 12.99 18.65 -22.12
CA GLY A 225 13.91 19.71 -22.56
C GLY A 225 15.17 19.20 -23.27
N LYS A 226 15.53 17.93 -23.05
CA LYS A 226 16.62 17.21 -23.75
C LYS A 226 16.11 16.35 -24.92
N GLY A 227 14.83 16.43 -25.26
CA GLY A 227 14.20 15.62 -26.30
C GLY A 227 14.04 14.15 -25.92
N ARG A 228 13.90 13.85 -24.62
CA ARG A 228 13.67 12.50 -24.11
C ARG A 228 12.24 12.35 -23.58
N ASN A 229 11.58 11.25 -23.93
CA ASN A 229 10.35 10.80 -23.30
C ASN A 229 10.67 10.19 -21.93
N THR A 230 9.74 10.33 -20.98
CA THR A 230 9.89 9.78 -19.63
C THR A 230 8.95 8.61 -19.44
N ILE A 231 9.47 7.46 -19.05
CA ILE A 231 8.66 6.29 -18.68
C ILE A 231 8.58 6.21 -17.15
N VAL A 232 7.41 5.88 -16.62
CA VAL A 232 7.17 5.69 -15.18
C VAL A 232 6.28 4.49 -14.94
N TRP A 233 6.41 3.85 -13.78
CA TRP A 233 5.42 2.90 -13.30
C TRP A 233 4.09 3.59 -12.97
N ASN A 234 2.97 2.86 -13.10
CA ASN A 234 1.63 3.44 -13.02
C ASN A 234 1.25 4.02 -11.64
N ASP A 235 1.99 3.70 -10.58
CA ASP A 235 1.80 4.21 -9.21
C ASP A 235 1.76 5.74 -9.15
N VAL A 236 2.54 6.40 -10.01
CA VAL A 236 2.59 7.87 -10.10
C VAL A 236 1.20 8.48 -10.38
N LEU A 237 0.32 7.74 -11.07
CA LEU A 237 -1.03 8.21 -11.39
C LEU A 237 -1.93 8.36 -10.16
N ALA A 238 -1.56 7.80 -9.00
CA ALA A 238 -2.26 8.03 -7.73
C ALA A 238 -2.26 9.52 -7.33
N GLY A 239 -1.22 10.28 -7.73
CA GLY A 239 -1.15 11.73 -7.52
C GLY A 239 -1.92 12.56 -8.56
N GLY A 240 -2.49 11.92 -9.60
CA GLY A 240 -3.19 12.54 -10.73
C GLY A 240 -2.53 12.26 -12.09
N THR A 241 -3.22 12.62 -13.18
CA THR A 241 -2.79 12.33 -14.55
C THR A 241 -1.49 13.03 -14.98
N LEU A 242 -0.81 12.50 -15.98
CA LEU A 242 0.45 13.01 -16.53
C LEU A 242 0.27 13.61 -17.95
N PRO A 243 1.16 14.49 -18.41
CA PRO A 243 1.22 14.93 -19.81
C PRO A 243 1.52 13.80 -20.80
N ASP A 244 1.23 14.02 -22.08
CA ASP A 244 1.36 13.04 -23.17
C ASP A 244 2.81 12.68 -23.56
N TYR A 245 3.81 13.47 -23.15
CA TYR A 245 5.23 13.14 -23.28
C TYR A 245 5.73 12.13 -22.22
N PHE A 246 4.85 11.75 -21.28
CA PHE A 246 5.07 10.58 -20.42
C PHE A 246 4.51 9.32 -21.08
N ILE A 247 5.17 8.20 -20.79
CA ILE A 247 4.68 6.86 -21.08
C ILE A 247 4.48 6.18 -19.73
N VAL A 248 3.32 5.54 -19.52
CA VAL A 248 3.03 4.81 -18.29
C VAL A 248 3.23 3.32 -18.52
N GLN A 249 3.98 2.67 -17.64
CA GLN A 249 4.12 1.22 -17.62
C GLN A 249 3.16 0.63 -16.57
N GLN A 250 2.11 -0.04 -17.06
CA GLN A 250 1.09 -0.67 -16.21
C GLN A 250 1.55 -2.05 -15.75
N TRP A 251 1.74 -2.24 -14.45
CA TRP A 251 2.19 -3.51 -13.89
C TRP A 251 1.19 -4.15 -12.91
N ALA A 252 0.59 -3.39 -12.02
CA ALA A 252 -0.25 -3.93 -10.94
C ALA A 252 -1.66 -3.32 -10.90
N GLU A 253 -2.05 -2.78 -9.74
CA GLU A 253 -3.33 -2.10 -9.52
C GLU A 253 -3.40 -0.75 -10.26
N GLY A 254 -4.44 0.05 -10.05
CA GLY A 254 -4.56 1.37 -10.72
C GLY A 254 -4.97 1.33 -12.20
N ARG A 255 -5.55 0.21 -12.66
CA ARG A 255 -6.00 0.05 -14.06
C ARG A 255 -7.01 1.12 -14.50
N GLU A 256 -7.87 1.59 -13.59
CA GLU A 256 -8.83 2.68 -13.88
C GLU A 256 -8.13 4.03 -14.08
N THR A 257 -7.11 4.36 -13.27
CA THR A 257 -6.32 5.58 -13.45
C THR A 257 -5.50 5.52 -14.73
N THR A 258 -5.00 4.35 -15.11
CA THR A 258 -4.29 4.13 -16.38
C THR A 258 -5.23 4.27 -17.57
N ARG A 259 -6.43 3.70 -17.49
CA ARG A 259 -7.48 3.90 -18.49
C ARG A 259 -7.81 5.39 -18.67
N ALA A 260 -7.96 6.15 -17.58
CA ALA A 260 -8.21 7.59 -17.64
C ALA A 260 -7.03 8.37 -18.26
N PHE A 261 -5.79 7.92 -18.04
CA PHE A 261 -4.61 8.48 -18.72
C PHE A 261 -4.63 8.20 -20.23
N MET A 262 -5.00 6.98 -20.64
CA MET A 262 -5.16 6.62 -22.06
C MET A 262 -6.29 7.40 -22.75
N GLU A 263 -7.41 7.62 -22.06
CA GLU A 263 -8.51 8.47 -22.52
C GLU A 263 -8.05 9.90 -22.81
N GLY A 264 -7.11 10.41 -22.00
CA GLY A 264 -6.44 11.71 -22.21
C GLY A 264 -5.41 11.73 -23.35
N GLY A 265 -5.20 10.61 -24.06
CA GLY A 265 -4.22 10.47 -25.14
C GLY A 265 -2.84 9.98 -24.69
N GLY A 266 -2.67 9.60 -23.42
CA GLY A 266 -1.43 9.06 -22.89
C GLY A 266 -1.11 7.66 -23.44
N HIS A 267 0.19 7.34 -23.57
CA HIS A 267 0.65 6.05 -24.09
C HIS A 267 1.03 5.08 -22.98
N VAL A 268 0.73 3.81 -23.16
CA VAL A 268 0.93 2.77 -22.14
C VAL A 268 1.77 1.60 -22.65
N ILE A 269 2.73 1.16 -21.83
CA ILE A 269 3.41 -0.14 -21.96
C ILE A 269 2.74 -1.11 -20.98
N ARG A 270 2.44 -2.32 -21.43
CA ARG A 270 1.81 -3.34 -20.61
C ARG A 270 2.83 -4.30 -20.02
N SER A 271 2.83 -4.39 -18.70
CA SER A 271 3.65 -5.32 -17.90
C SER A 271 2.85 -5.97 -16.78
N ASP A 272 1.54 -6.19 -16.97
CA ASP A 272 0.66 -6.82 -15.99
C ASP A 272 1.32 -8.04 -15.29
N THR A 273 1.45 -7.96 -13.96
CA THR A 273 2.01 -9.01 -13.08
C THR A 273 1.32 -10.36 -13.21
N ASP A 274 0.09 -10.38 -13.70
CA ASP A 274 -0.68 -11.59 -13.95
C ASP A 274 -0.03 -12.51 -15.00
N TYR A 275 0.76 -11.95 -15.93
CA TYR A 275 1.30 -12.66 -17.11
C TYR A 275 2.78 -12.41 -17.41
N PHE A 276 3.34 -11.25 -17.06
CA PHE A 276 4.62 -10.80 -17.63
C PHE A 276 5.79 -10.70 -16.64
N TYR A 277 5.56 -10.89 -15.35
CA TYR A 277 6.60 -10.91 -14.32
C TYR A 277 7.30 -12.28 -14.32
N LEU A 278 8.39 -12.38 -15.06
CA LEU A 278 9.06 -13.65 -15.32
C LEU A 278 9.95 -14.09 -14.15
N ASP A 279 10.12 -13.28 -13.12
CA ASP A 279 10.72 -13.69 -11.85
C ASP A 279 9.80 -14.65 -11.06
N TYR A 280 8.48 -14.61 -11.29
CA TYR A 280 7.53 -15.51 -10.64
C TYR A 280 7.77 -16.97 -11.03
N SER A 281 7.35 -17.88 -10.15
CA SER A 281 7.46 -19.32 -10.40
C SER A 281 6.58 -19.76 -11.58
N TYR A 282 6.99 -20.84 -12.26
CA TYR A 282 6.19 -21.47 -13.31
C TYR A 282 4.81 -21.91 -12.80
N GLY A 283 4.68 -22.29 -11.52
CA GLY A 283 3.39 -22.58 -10.90
C GLY A 283 2.46 -21.36 -10.72
N ARG A 284 2.91 -20.14 -11.06
CA ARG A 284 2.08 -18.92 -11.13
C ARG A 284 1.91 -18.43 -12.56
N ILE A 285 2.97 -18.51 -13.37
CA ILE A 285 2.99 -18.12 -14.79
C ILE A 285 3.80 -19.17 -15.55
N ASP A 286 3.11 -20.14 -16.13
CA ASP A 286 3.65 -21.09 -17.10
C ASP A 286 3.42 -20.61 -18.55
N VAL A 287 3.85 -21.41 -19.52
CA VAL A 287 3.72 -21.10 -20.95
C VAL A 287 2.25 -21.11 -21.38
N ARG A 288 1.46 -22.03 -20.82
CA ARG A 288 0.02 -22.14 -21.07
C ARG A 288 -0.72 -20.87 -20.68
N LYS A 289 -0.45 -20.32 -19.50
CA LYS A 289 -1.07 -19.08 -19.05
C LYS A 289 -0.74 -17.87 -19.94
N ILE A 290 0.48 -17.80 -20.47
CA ILE A 290 0.88 -16.79 -21.46
C ILE A 290 0.11 -16.98 -22.77
N TRP A 291 -0.13 -18.23 -23.19
CA TRP A 291 -0.95 -18.51 -24.36
C TRP A 291 -2.40 -18.00 -24.19
N GLU A 292 -2.98 -18.23 -23.03
CA GLU A 292 -4.37 -17.85 -22.68
C GLU A 292 -4.55 -16.35 -22.39
N MET A 293 -3.48 -15.56 -22.35
CA MET A 293 -3.58 -14.14 -22.00
C MET A 293 -4.38 -13.36 -23.05
N PRO A 294 -5.26 -12.41 -22.63
CA PRO A 294 -5.90 -11.50 -23.57
C PRO A 294 -4.82 -10.62 -24.19
N ARG A 295 -4.81 -10.45 -25.53
CA ARG A 295 -3.82 -9.59 -26.20
C ARG A 295 -3.99 -8.12 -25.84
N ILE A 296 -5.23 -7.63 -25.84
CA ILE A 296 -5.62 -6.30 -25.39
C ILE A 296 -6.33 -6.44 -24.02
N PRO A 297 -5.81 -5.84 -22.95
CA PRO A 297 -6.44 -5.92 -21.63
C PRO A 297 -7.71 -5.06 -21.56
N ALA A 298 -8.61 -5.38 -20.64
CA ALA A 298 -9.90 -4.70 -20.51
C ALA A 298 -9.79 -3.18 -20.31
N TYR A 299 -8.77 -2.70 -19.58
CA TYR A 299 -8.55 -1.27 -19.35
C TYR A 299 -8.14 -0.50 -20.61
N ALA A 300 -7.61 -1.19 -21.63
CA ALA A 300 -7.16 -0.60 -22.88
C ALA A 300 -8.12 -0.86 -24.07
N ALA A 301 -9.23 -1.58 -23.86
CA ALA A 301 -10.09 -2.04 -24.94
C ALA A 301 -10.66 -0.92 -25.83
N GLU A 302 -10.91 0.27 -25.26
CA GLU A 302 -11.39 1.45 -25.99
C GLU A 302 -10.26 2.36 -26.51
N TYR A 303 -9.03 2.09 -26.09
CA TYR A 303 -7.84 2.92 -26.32
C TYR A 303 -6.68 2.08 -26.85
N GLU A 304 -6.96 1.08 -27.70
CA GLU A 304 -5.95 0.15 -28.21
C GLU A 304 -4.78 0.87 -28.91
N GLY A 305 -5.06 2.00 -29.59
CA GLY A 305 -4.04 2.81 -30.26
C GLY A 305 -3.02 3.45 -29.30
N GLN A 306 -3.37 3.61 -28.03
CA GLN A 306 -2.49 4.11 -26.98
C GLN A 306 -1.63 3.01 -26.35
N LEU A 307 -1.95 1.73 -26.60
CA LEU A 307 -1.17 0.59 -26.10
C LEU A 307 0.04 0.35 -27.02
N MET A 308 1.23 0.76 -26.57
CA MET A 308 2.46 0.68 -27.36
C MET A 308 2.93 -0.76 -27.59
N GLY A 309 2.69 -1.63 -26.60
CA GLY A 309 3.08 -3.03 -26.61
C GLY A 309 3.28 -3.60 -25.23
N ILE A 310 4.06 -4.67 -25.16
CA ILE A 310 4.25 -5.47 -23.94
C ILE A 310 5.73 -5.46 -23.55
N GLU A 311 5.98 -5.45 -22.25
CA GLU A 311 7.30 -5.67 -21.66
C GLU A 311 7.23 -6.72 -20.56
N CYS A 312 8.24 -7.60 -20.52
CA CYS A 312 8.39 -8.65 -19.51
C CYS A 312 9.49 -8.32 -18.50
N PRO A 313 9.14 -7.93 -17.26
CA PRO A 313 10.12 -7.75 -16.19
C PRO A 313 10.75 -9.06 -15.72
N LEU A 314 12.05 -8.99 -15.43
CA LEU A 314 12.78 -9.99 -14.68
C LEU A 314 13.45 -9.32 -13.49
N TRP A 315 12.73 -9.25 -12.38
CA TRP A 315 13.27 -8.86 -11.07
C TRP A 315 14.18 -9.96 -10.51
N THR A 316 15.23 -9.58 -9.80
CA THR A 316 16.34 -10.51 -9.51
C THR A 316 16.56 -10.81 -8.04
N GLU A 317 15.60 -10.58 -7.14
CA GLU A 317 15.70 -10.91 -5.71
C GLU A 317 16.18 -12.35 -5.49
N ARG A 318 15.71 -13.29 -6.32
CA ARG A 318 16.02 -14.73 -6.23
C ARG A 318 16.71 -15.29 -7.49
N ILE A 319 17.34 -14.42 -8.28
CA ILE A 319 17.97 -14.74 -9.56
C ILE A 319 19.44 -14.28 -9.52
N ALA A 320 20.27 -15.06 -8.83
CA ALA A 320 21.68 -14.71 -8.59
C ALA A 320 22.65 -15.11 -9.72
N SER A 321 22.16 -15.63 -10.85
CA SER A 321 23.01 -16.07 -11.95
C SER A 321 22.29 -16.04 -13.30
N LEU A 322 23.06 -15.95 -14.38
CA LEU A 322 22.53 -16.07 -15.74
C LEU A 322 21.80 -17.37 -16.00
N ASP A 323 22.25 -18.50 -15.45
CA ASP A 323 21.56 -19.79 -15.62
C ASP A 323 20.17 -19.76 -14.99
N ARG A 324 20.01 -19.12 -13.82
CA ARG A 324 18.68 -18.96 -13.22
C ARG A 324 17.84 -17.95 -14.00
N ALA A 325 18.44 -16.88 -14.52
CA ALA A 325 17.74 -15.93 -15.38
C ALA A 325 17.26 -16.63 -16.66
N ALA A 326 18.09 -17.45 -17.30
CA ALA A 326 17.73 -18.23 -18.48
C ALA A 326 16.60 -19.23 -18.20
N PHE A 327 16.65 -19.93 -17.06
CA PHE A 327 15.56 -20.80 -16.61
C PHE A 327 14.23 -20.05 -16.47
N GLN A 328 14.26 -18.84 -15.92
CA GLN A 328 13.07 -18.02 -15.73
C GLN A 328 12.56 -17.42 -17.05
N LEU A 329 13.47 -16.91 -17.88
CA LEU A 329 13.12 -16.24 -19.13
C LEU A 329 12.68 -17.23 -20.20
N PHE A 330 13.36 -18.36 -20.37
CA PHE A 330 13.08 -19.28 -21.48
C PHE A 330 12.38 -20.53 -20.96
N PRO A 331 11.27 -20.94 -21.57
CA PRO A 331 10.67 -20.45 -22.82
C PRO A 331 9.71 -19.24 -22.70
N ARG A 332 9.40 -18.72 -21.51
CA ARG A 332 8.28 -17.76 -21.30
C ARG A 332 8.40 -16.46 -22.10
N LEU A 333 9.59 -15.89 -22.22
CA LEU A 333 9.86 -14.73 -23.06
C LEU A 333 9.66 -15.04 -24.55
N ALA A 334 10.00 -16.27 -24.98
CA ALA A 334 9.70 -16.73 -26.34
C ALA A 334 8.19 -16.87 -26.57
N ALA A 335 7.47 -17.43 -25.58
CA ALA A 335 6.02 -17.53 -25.58
C ALA A 335 5.37 -16.15 -25.75
N VAL A 336 5.79 -15.14 -24.96
CA VAL A 336 5.29 -13.77 -25.10
C VAL A 336 5.61 -13.19 -26.48
N ALA A 337 6.83 -13.38 -26.99
CA ALA A 337 7.22 -12.89 -28.32
C ALA A 337 6.35 -13.49 -29.45
N VAL A 338 6.00 -14.78 -29.36
CA VAL A 338 5.06 -15.42 -30.30
C VAL A 338 3.67 -14.80 -30.17
N ARG A 339 3.16 -14.61 -28.94
CA ARG A 339 1.84 -14.00 -28.70
C ARG A 339 1.72 -12.56 -29.19
N MET A 340 2.80 -11.77 -29.09
CA MET A 340 2.83 -10.40 -29.62
C MET A 340 2.66 -10.35 -31.15
N ARG A 341 3.13 -11.39 -31.85
CA ARG A 341 3.11 -11.50 -33.31
C ARG A 341 1.84 -12.16 -33.85
N GLU A 342 1.37 -13.23 -33.21
CA GLU A 342 0.21 -14.00 -33.67
C GLU A 342 -0.76 -14.30 -32.52
N ALA A 343 -1.90 -13.60 -32.55
CA ALA A 343 -2.88 -13.56 -31.47
C ALA A 343 -3.72 -14.85 -31.34
N ASP A 344 -3.94 -15.57 -32.43
CA ASP A 344 -4.97 -16.62 -32.52
C ASP A 344 -4.38 -18.01 -32.81
N MET A 345 -3.08 -18.19 -32.56
CA MET A 345 -2.40 -19.47 -32.80
C MET A 345 -2.93 -20.57 -31.85
N PRO A 346 -3.38 -21.73 -32.37
CA PRO A 346 -3.77 -22.88 -31.54
C PRO A 346 -2.62 -23.36 -30.65
N TRP A 347 -2.95 -23.95 -29.49
CA TRP A 347 -1.98 -24.34 -28.47
C TRP A 347 -0.84 -25.22 -29.00
N GLU A 348 -1.14 -26.23 -29.82
CA GLU A 348 -0.14 -27.17 -30.33
C GLU A 348 0.86 -26.48 -31.25
N ALA A 349 0.37 -25.64 -32.18
CA ALA A 349 1.21 -24.85 -33.08
C ALA A 349 2.04 -23.81 -32.30
N PHE A 350 1.43 -23.21 -31.29
CA PHE A 350 2.09 -22.27 -30.38
C PHE A 350 3.24 -22.92 -29.63
N ARG A 351 2.98 -24.06 -28.98
CA ARG A 351 3.98 -24.81 -28.23
C ARG A 351 5.15 -25.22 -29.12
N ASP A 352 4.87 -25.74 -30.31
CA ASP A 352 5.93 -26.18 -31.25
C ASP A 352 6.78 -24.99 -31.73
N CYS A 353 6.17 -23.83 -32.00
CA CYS A 353 6.90 -22.60 -32.35
C CYS A 353 7.79 -22.11 -31.19
N VAL A 354 7.27 -22.14 -29.96
CA VAL A 354 8.02 -21.76 -28.75
C VAL A 354 9.20 -22.72 -28.51
N ALA A 355 9.03 -24.02 -28.75
CA ALA A 355 10.10 -25.01 -28.65
C ALA A 355 11.20 -24.78 -29.68
N GLU A 356 10.85 -24.50 -30.94
CA GLU A 356 11.83 -24.20 -31.99
C GLU A 356 12.67 -22.96 -31.64
N LEU A 357 12.01 -21.87 -31.21
CA LEU A 357 12.71 -20.64 -30.79
C LEU A 357 13.60 -20.87 -29.58
N THR A 358 13.13 -21.62 -28.58
CA THR A 358 13.90 -21.91 -27.36
C THR A 358 15.13 -22.76 -27.68
N ALA A 359 14.99 -23.77 -28.54
CA ALA A 359 16.12 -24.57 -29.01
C ALA A 359 17.12 -23.74 -29.83
N GLU A 360 16.66 -22.78 -30.64
CA GLU A 360 17.54 -21.86 -31.35
C GLU A 360 18.34 -20.96 -30.40
N ILE A 361 17.70 -20.44 -29.35
CA ILE A 361 18.34 -19.63 -28.31
C ILE A 361 19.42 -20.45 -27.62
N GLU A 362 19.10 -21.65 -27.11
CA GLU A 362 20.08 -22.52 -26.44
C GLU A 362 21.27 -22.82 -27.36
N ARG A 363 21.01 -23.17 -28.62
CA ARG A 363 22.07 -23.46 -29.60
C ARG A 363 22.99 -22.27 -29.87
N LYS A 364 22.44 -21.05 -29.93
CA LYS A 364 23.21 -19.84 -30.30
C LYS A 364 23.88 -19.14 -29.12
N THR A 365 23.29 -19.22 -27.94
CA THR A 365 23.70 -18.43 -26.77
C THR A 365 24.21 -19.30 -25.62
N GLY A 366 23.91 -20.61 -25.63
CA GLY A 366 24.14 -21.52 -24.52
C GLY A 366 23.16 -21.35 -23.35
N LEU A 367 22.18 -20.45 -23.47
CA LEU A 367 21.19 -20.20 -22.42
C LEU A 367 20.15 -21.31 -22.42
N LYS A 368 20.17 -22.12 -21.36
CA LYS A 368 19.23 -23.22 -21.19
C LYS A 368 18.02 -22.77 -20.39
N GLY A 369 16.83 -22.97 -20.96
CA GLY A 369 15.55 -22.65 -20.34
C GLY A 369 15.03 -23.73 -19.38
N ALA A 370 13.84 -23.47 -18.84
CA ALA A 370 13.04 -24.44 -18.11
C ALA A 370 12.56 -25.58 -19.03
N PRO A 371 12.46 -26.80 -18.49
CA PRO A 371 12.09 -27.96 -19.29
C PRO A 371 10.57 -27.99 -19.58
N GLU A 372 10.17 -28.78 -20.59
CA GLU A 372 8.80 -28.80 -21.12
C GLU A 372 7.72 -29.19 -20.09
N GLU A 373 8.08 -29.93 -19.04
CA GLU A 373 7.15 -30.34 -17.99
C GLU A 373 6.60 -29.16 -17.18
N LEU A 374 7.23 -27.97 -17.28
CA LEU A 374 6.78 -26.75 -16.62
C LEU A 374 5.89 -25.86 -17.51
N TRP A 375 5.58 -26.29 -18.74
CA TRP A 375 4.94 -25.42 -19.72
C TRP A 375 3.41 -25.40 -19.62
N ASP A 376 2.79 -26.49 -19.14
CA ASP A 376 1.34 -26.67 -19.03
C ASP A 376 1.04 -27.44 -17.75
N LEU A 377 0.99 -26.72 -16.63
CA LEU A 377 0.86 -27.31 -15.31
C LEU A 377 -0.62 -27.44 -14.91
N SER A 378 -1.02 -28.62 -14.45
CA SER A 378 -2.31 -28.75 -13.76
C SER A 378 -2.33 -27.91 -12.46
N PRO A 379 -3.50 -27.55 -11.92
CA PRO A 379 -3.58 -26.75 -10.69
C PRO A 379 -2.83 -27.35 -9.49
N GLU A 380 -2.78 -28.68 -9.39
CA GLU A 380 -2.05 -29.35 -8.30
C GLU A 380 -0.53 -29.31 -8.56
N GLU A 381 -0.06 -29.58 -9.78
CA GLU A 381 1.36 -29.47 -10.13
C GLU A 381 1.87 -28.04 -9.94
N ALA A 382 1.09 -27.05 -10.40
CA ALA A 382 1.38 -25.63 -10.18
C ALA A 382 1.51 -25.28 -8.70
N LYS A 383 0.64 -25.84 -7.85
CA LYS A 383 0.74 -25.70 -6.39
C LYS A 383 2.01 -26.33 -5.85
N GLN A 384 2.37 -27.53 -6.28
CA GLN A 384 3.61 -28.21 -5.86
C GLN A 384 4.86 -27.43 -6.29
N VAL A 385 4.90 -26.90 -7.51
CA VAL A 385 5.99 -26.04 -8.00
C VAL A 385 6.12 -24.78 -7.14
N ARG A 386 5.00 -24.14 -6.77
CA ARG A 386 5.01 -22.98 -5.86
C ARG A 386 5.56 -23.32 -4.49
N ILE A 387 5.20 -24.48 -3.93
CA ILE A 387 5.73 -24.95 -2.64
C ILE A 387 7.23 -25.20 -2.75
N ALA A 388 7.68 -25.94 -3.77
CA ALA A 388 9.08 -26.26 -3.99
C ALA A 388 9.95 -25.01 -4.18
N GLU A 389 9.49 -24.04 -4.98
CA GLU A 389 10.18 -22.75 -5.13
C GLU A 389 10.24 -22.01 -3.79
N ARG A 390 9.17 -21.98 -3.01
CA ARG A 390 9.17 -21.35 -1.67
C ARG A 390 10.15 -22.04 -0.71
N GLU A 391 10.24 -23.36 -0.74
CA GLU A 391 11.17 -24.14 0.11
C GLU A 391 12.63 -23.95 -0.29
N ARG A 392 12.92 -23.82 -1.59
CA ARG A 392 14.25 -23.46 -2.13
C ARG A 392 14.75 -22.12 -1.57
N ILE A 393 13.81 -21.25 -1.20
CA ILE A 393 14.03 -19.86 -0.82
C ILE A 393 14.05 -19.65 0.70
N ARG A 394 13.92 -20.72 1.53
CA ARG A 394 13.78 -20.58 2.99
C ARG A 394 14.99 -19.82 3.59
N LEU A 395 14.77 -18.54 3.87
CA LEU A 395 15.68 -17.69 4.62
C LEU A 395 15.84 -18.31 6.03
N PRO A 396 17.03 -18.23 6.65
CA PRO A 396 17.16 -18.49 8.08
C PRO A 396 16.13 -17.62 8.83
N GLU A 397 15.51 -18.14 9.90
CA GLU A 397 14.49 -17.44 10.71
C GLU A 397 14.97 -16.12 11.37
N THR A 398 16.17 -15.65 11.03
CA THR A 398 16.88 -14.54 11.65
C THR A 398 17.10 -13.40 10.65
N ALA A 399 16.04 -12.66 10.32
CA ALA A 399 16.10 -11.23 9.99
C ALA A 399 14.69 -10.64 10.11
N PRO A 400 14.43 -9.73 11.05
CA PRO A 400 13.17 -9.00 11.15
C PRO A 400 13.19 -7.87 10.11
N VAL A 401 13.02 -8.24 8.84
CA VAL A 401 12.69 -7.24 7.81
C VAL A 401 11.19 -7.37 7.62
N PRO A 402 10.40 -6.32 7.88
CA PRO A 402 8.98 -6.36 7.59
C PRO A 402 8.79 -6.69 6.12
N ASP A 403 7.94 -7.67 5.83
CA ASP A 403 7.63 -8.00 4.45
C ASP A 403 6.92 -6.80 3.78
N GLU A 404 7.07 -6.74 2.47
CA GLU A 404 6.51 -5.70 1.60
C GLU A 404 5.04 -5.37 1.89
N GLY A 405 4.22 -6.41 2.09
CA GLY A 405 2.79 -6.26 2.37
C GLY A 405 2.53 -5.51 3.68
N THR A 406 3.31 -5.83 4.72
CA THR A 406 3.23 -5.14 6.03
C THR A 406 3.59 -3.66 5.92
N MET A 407 4.63 -3.31 5.15
CA MET A 407 5.05 -1.92 4.97
C MET A 407 4.05 -1.09 4.17
N ASN A 408 3.49 -1.66 3.09
CA ASN A 408 2.42 -1.03 2.32
C ASN A 408 1.18 -0.80 3.20
N LEU A 409 0.80 -1.82 3.98
CA LEU A 409 -0.34 -1.73 4.89
C LEU A 409 -0.15 -0.63 5.95
N LEU A 410 1.08 -0.45 6.47
CA LEU A 410 1.40 0.64 7.39
C LEU A 410 1.26 2.02 6.73
N ASP A 411 1.76 2.19 5.49
CA ASP A 411 1.61 3.45 4.74
C ASP A 411 0.13 3.77 4.49
N GLU A 412 -0.64 2.77 4.10
CA GLU A 412 -2.08 2.87 3.89
C GLU A 412 -2.85 3.21 5.18
N ALA A 413 -2.50 2.56 6.30
CA ALA A 413 -3.14 2.80 7.60
C ALA A 413 -2.87 4.22 8.13
N GLU A 414 -1.67 4.77 7.93
CA GLU A 414 -1.38 6.18 8.23
C GLU A 414 -2.25 7.13 7.37
N ARG A 415 -2.43 6.83 6.07
CA ARG A 415 -3.31 7.64 5.20
C ARG A 415 -4.76 7.55 5.67
N LEU A 416 -5.24 6.36 6.03
CA LEU A 416 -6.57 6.17 6.56
C LEU A 416 -6.78 6.95 7.86
N ALA A 417 -5.82 6.90 8.79
CA ALA A 417 -5.88 7.66 10.03
C ALA A 417 -6.09 9.17 9.78
N LEU A 418 -5.32 9.74 8.85
CA LEU A 418 -5.47 11.14 8.44
C LEU A 418 -6.82 11.41 7.77
N LYS A 419 -7.28 10.51 6.87
CA LYS A 419 -8.59 10.59 6.21
C LYS A 419 -9.75 10.57 7.21
N LEU A 420 -9.62 9.77 8.28
CA LEU A 420 -10.62 9.69 9.36
C LEU A 420 -10.62 10.93 10.26
N GLY A 421 -9.59 11.79 10.18
CA GLY A 421 -9.46 12.98 11.02
C GLY A 421 -8.77 12.73 12.36
N ILE A 422 -7.97 11.67 12.46
CA ILE A 422 -7.09 11.48 13.62
C ILE A 422 -6.06 12.62 13.65
N PRO A 423 -5.77 13.23 14.81
CA PRO A 423 -4.77 14.28 14.92
C PRO A 423 -3.43 13.85 14.33
N ARG A 424 -2.91 14.63 13.40
CA ARG A 424 -1.70 14.31 12.62
C ARG A 424 -0.51 13.89 13.49
N GLU A 425 -0.28 14.60 14.59
CA GLU A 425 0.81 14.30 15.53
C GLU A 425 0.66 12.90 16.13
N PHE A 426 -0.55 12.54 16.54
CA PHE A 426 -0.84 11.21 17.09
C PHE A 426 -0.78 10.12 16.02
N THR A 427 -1.23 10.39 14.79
CA THR A 427 -1.06 9.47 13.65
C THR A 427 0.40 9.14 13.38
N LEU A 428 1.27 10.16 13.34
CA LEU A 428 2.70 9.93 13.11
C LEU A 428 3.33 9.14 14.26
N LYS A 429 2.98 9.48 15.51
CA LYS A 429 3.43 8.73 16.69
C LYS A 429 3.03 7.26 16.61
N ALA A 430 1.79 6.98 16.20
CA ALA A 430 1.26 5.63 16.03
C ALA A 430 2.03 4.84 14.96
N GLY A 431 2.30 5.46 13.81
CA GLY A 431 3.11 4.85 12.76
C GLY A 431 4.57 4.64 13.16
N ASP A 432 5.18 5.60 13.89
CA ASP A 432 6.53 5.47 14.43
C ASP A 432 6.65 4.32 15.42
N SER A 433 5.62 4.08 16.24
CA SER A 433 5.57 2.95 17.18
C SER A 433 5.66 1.62 16.43
N VAL A 434 4.79 1.42 15.43
CA VAL A 434 4.77 0.17 14.64
C VAL A 434 6.06 0.03 13.82
N LEU A 435 6.57 1.11 13.22
CA LEU A 435 7.83 1.04 12.47
C LEU A 435 9.02 0.64 13.37
N ALA A 436 9.07 1.13 14.61
CA ALA A 436 10.09 0.73 15.58
C ALA A 436 9.97 -0.75 15.98
N GLU A 437 8.75 -1.25 16.19
CA GLU A 437 8.47 -2.67 16.44
C GLU A 437 8.95 -3.55 15.28
N LEU A 438 8.55 -3.21 14.05
CA LEU A 438 8.93 -3.93 12.83
C LEU A 438 10.45 -3.92 12.59
N SER A 439 11.14 -2.86 13.02
CA SER A 439 12.60 -2.74 12.93
C SER A 439 13.34 -3.45 14.07
N GLY A 440 12.64 -4.17 14.95
CA GLY A 440 13.24 -4.88 16.09
C GLY A 440 13.70 -3.99 17.25
N GLN A 441 13.33 -2.70 17.25
CA GLN A 441 13.66 -1.75 18.34
C GLN A 441 12.69 -1.88 19.53
N GLY A 442 11.57 -2.58 19.35
CA GLY A 442 10.50 -2.73 20.34
C GLY A 442 9.56 -1.52 20.38
N ALA A 443 8.38 -1.70 20.98
CA ALA A 443 7.42 -0.62 21.16
C ALA A 443 7.96 0.41 22.17
N PRO A 444 7.78 1.73 21.95
CA PRO A 444 8.13 2.76 22.92
C PRO A 444 7.41 2.55 24.25
N GLU A 445 8.10 2.78 25.37
CA GLU A 445 7.45 2.79 26.70
C GLU A 445 6.41 3.92 26.77
N ASN A 446 5.19 3.60 27.23
CA ASN A 446 4.07 4.54 27.41
C ASN A 446 3.69 5.32 26.14
N ASP A 447 3.44 4.60 25.04
CA ASP A 447 3.02 5.16 23.76
C ASP A 447 1.58 5.73 23.76
N LEU A 448 0.83 5.57 24.86
CA LEU A 448 -0.57 5.98 25.02
C LEU A 448 -1.53 5.25 24.06
N GLY A 449 -1.23 3.99 23.72
CA GLY A 449 -2.03 3.16 22.82
C GLY A 449 -1.87 3.49 21.34
N ALA A 450 -0.82 4.24 20.99
CA ALA A 450 -0.57 4.68 19.61
C ALA A 450 -0.24 3.49 18.68
N GLY A 451 0.61 2.55 19.11
CA GLY A 451 0.88 1.32 18.37
C GLY A 451 -0.37 0.46 18.21
N ILE A 452 -1.17 0.31 19.28
CA ILE A 452 -2.45 -0.42 19.23
C ILE A 452 -3.41 0.19 18.22
N LEU A 453 -3.52 1.54 18.19
CA LEU A 453 -4.31 2.25 17.19
C LEU A 453 -3.89 1.86 15.77
N MET A 454 -2.59 1.91 15.49
CA MET A 454 -2.09 1.64 14.14
C MET A 454 -2.31 0.18 13.74
N HIS A 455 -2.00 -0.78 14.61
CA HIS A 455 -2.28 -2.20 14.37
C HIS A 455 -3.75 -2.46 14.09
N GLN A 456 -4.66 -1.83 14.83
CA GLN A 456 -6.10 -2.01 14.58
C GLN A 456 -6.60 -1.34 13.30
N LEU A 457 -5.98 -0.23 12.87
CA LEU A 457 -6.28 0.36 11.56
C LEU A 457 -5.77 -0.55 10.43
N MET A 458 -4.58 -1.12 10.56
CA MET A 458 -4.05 -2.13 9.63
C MET A 458 -5.01 -3.33 9.53
N GLU A 459 -5.44 -3.90 10.66
CA GLU A 459 -6.43 -4.99 10.71
C GLU A 459 -7.78 -4.58 10.10
N ALA A 460 -8.25 -3.34 10.32
CA ALA A 460 -9.50 -2.86 9.73
C ALA A 460 -9.42 -2.73 8.19
N MET A 461 -8.24 -2.41 7.66
CA MET A 461 -7.98 -2.36 6.22
C MET A 461 -7.87 -3.75 5.61
N GLU A 462 -7.25 -4.67 6.32
CA GLU A 462 -7.20 -6.08 5.94
C GLU A 462 -8.60 -6.70 5.93
N SER A 463 -9.35 -6.54 7.02
CA SER A 463 -10.72 -7.04 7.14
C SER A 463 -11.65 -6.47 6.06
N ARG A 464 -11.39 -5.26 5.54
CA ARG A 464 -12.12 -4.67 4.42
C ARG A 464 -12.05 -5.49 3.14
N LYS A 465 -10.93 -6.20 2.92
CA LYS A 465 -10.66 -6.99 1.70
C LYS A 465 -11.41 -8.33 1.70
N TRP A 466 -11.91 -8.80 2.84
CA TRP A 466 -12.61 -10.08 2.98
C TRP A 466 -13.83 -10.02 3.92
N GLY A 467 -14.40 -11.19 4.22
CA GLY A 467 -15.50 -11.32 5.18
C GLY A 467 -16.73 -10.47 4.85
N ALA A 468 -17.40 -9.99 5.90
CA ALA A 468 -18.61 -9.18 5.76
C ALA A 468 -18.32 -7.80 5.17
N TRP A 469 -17.18 -7.18 5.49
CA TRP A 469 -16.86 -5.85 5.01
C TRP A 469 -16.71 -5.79 3.50
N LYS A 470 -16.19 -6.83 2.84
CA LYS A 470 -16.03 -6.89 1.38
C LYS A 470 -17.31 -6.48 0.62
N ARG A 471 -18.48 -6.92 1.09
CA ARG A 471 -19.79 -6.67 0.45
C ARG A 471 -20.51 -5.41 0.96
N ILE A 472 -20.05 -4.81 2.06
CA ILE A 472 -20.70 -3.63 2.65
C ILE A 472 -20.19 -2.35 1.96
N PRO A 473 -21.04 -1.35 1.70
CA PRO A 473 -20.64 -0.08 1.09
C PRO A 473 -19.51 0.63 1.85
N GLU A 474 -18.59 1.27 1.12
CA GLU A 474 -17.46 2.01 1.70
C GLU A 474 -17.92 3.14 2.64
N GLU A 475 -19.01 3.82 2.32
CA GLU A 475 -19.58 4.88 3.18
C GLU A 475 -19.85 4.37 4.59
N ILE A 476 -20.49 3.21 4.73
CA ILE A 476 -20.80 2.60 6.04
C ILE A 476 -19.51 2.19 6.75
N TRP A 477 -18.54 1.64 6.02
CA TRP A 477 -17.24 1.31 6.60
C TRP A 477 -16.53 2.55 7.14
N ILE A 478 -16.45 3.64 6.37
CA ILE A 478 -15.85 4.91 6.80
C ILE A 478 -16.58 5.49 8.01
N GLU A 479 -17.92 5.57 7.98
CA GLU A 479 -18.68 6.07 9.13
C GLU A 479 -18.45 5.22 10.38
N THR A 480 -18.28 3.90 10.22
CA THR A 480 -17.97 2.99 11.33
C THR A 480 -16.55 3.20 11.87
N MET A 481 -15.57 3.40 10.99
CA MET A 481 -14.18 3.69 11.37
C MET A 481 -14.00 5.07 12.01
N LYS A 482 -14.98 5.99 11.93
CA LYS A 482 -14.95 7.24 12.71
C LYS A 482 -15.01 7.04 14.23
N ALA A 483 -15.23 5.82 14.71
CA ALA A 483 -15.04 5.48 16.12
C ALA A 483 -13.61 5.75 16.61
N PHE A 484 -12.59 5.47 15.78
CA PHE A 484 -11.18 5.67 16.13
C PHE A 484 -10.84 7.13 16.51
N PRO A 485 -11.04 8.14 15.63
CA PRO A 485 -10.80 9.54 15.97
C PRO A 485 -11.71 10.05 17.10
N ARG A 486 -12.94 9.53 17.21
CA ARG A 486 -13.87 9.90 18.29
C ARG A 486 -13.32 9.49 19.66
N PHE A 487 -12.81 8.27 19.80
CA PHE A 487 -12.21 7.80 21.05
C PHE A 487 -10.96 8.59 21.44
N ILE A 488 -10.15 9.00 20.47
CA ILE A 488 -8.99 9.88 20.71
C ILE A 488 -9.47 11.27 21.19
N SER A 489 -10.51 11.83 20.57
CA SER A 489 -11.08 13.11 21.00
C SER A 489 -11.66 13.05 22.42
N GLU A 490 -12.26 11.93 22.81
CA GLU A 490 -12.81 11.72 24.14
C GLU A 490 -11.69 11.55 25.17
N HIS A 491 -10.63 10.80 24.84
CA HIS A 491 -9.42 10.71 25.65
C HIS A 491 -8.83 12.09 25.90
N ARG A 492 -8.64 12.90 24.85
CA ARG A 492 -8.16 14.29 24.98
C ARG A 492 -9.09 15.14 25.86
N ARG A 493 -10.40 14.97 25.76
CA ARG A 493 -11.36 15.71 26.60
C ARG A 493 -11.19 15.37 28.08
N SER A 494 -10.94 14.11 28.42
CA SER A 494 -10.81 13.66 29.81
C SER A 494 -9.42 13.91 30.40
N TYR A 495 -8.36 13.74 29.61
CA TYR A 495 -6.97 13.77 30.10
C TYR A 495 -6.15 15.00 29.65
N GLY A 496 -6.64 15.77 28.66
CA GLY A 496 -5.96 16.95 28.12
C GLY A 496 -4.93 16.66 27.01
N TYR A 497 -4.72 15.40 26.63
CA TYR A 497 -3.79 14.98 25.58
C TYR A 497 -4.35 13.80 24.76
N ASP A 498 -3.84 13.62 23.53
CA ASP A 498 -4.26 12.50 22.66
C ASP A 498 -3.77 11.15 23.21
N GLY A 499 -4.67 10.17 23.22
CA GLY A 499 -4.41 8.80 23.62
C GLY A 499 -5.51 7.88 23.07
N PHE A 500 -5.23 6.57 23.06
CA PHE A 500 -6.14 5.55 22.56
C PHE A 500 -6.26 4.39 23.56
N ASP A 501 -7.20 4.50 24.48
CA ASP A 501 -7.41 3.58 25.60
C ASP A 501 -8.69 2.72 25.48
N ARG A 502 -9.51 2.96 24.46
CA ARG A 502 -10.77 2.22 24.20
C ARG A 502 -10.66 1.21 23.08
N TYR A 503 -9.46 0.66 22.89
CA TYR A 503 -9.15 -0.27 21.81
C TYR A 503 -9.98 -1.56 21.85
N GLU A 504 -10.51 -1.96 23.01
CA GLU A 504 -11.42 -3.12 23.14
C GLU A 504 -12.77 -2.92 22.44
N TRP A 505 -13.16 -1.67 22.17
CA TRP A 505 -14.36 -1.38 21.41
C TRP A 505 -14.08 -1.55 19.93
N THR A 506 -13.05 -0.89 19.41
CA THR A 506 -12.71 -0.81 17.98
C THR A 506 -12.43 -2.15 17.31
N VAL A 507 -12.09 -3.22 18.05
CA VAL A 507 -12.05 -4.59 17.50
C VAL A 507 -13.40 -5.03 16.93
N ARG A 508 -14.52 -4.52 17.47
CA ARG A 508 -15.88 -4.84 17.00
C ARG A 508 -16.17 -4.13 15.69
N GLN A 509 -15.74 -2.88 15.55
CA GLN A 509 -15.80 -2.11 14.31
C GLN A 509 -14.92 -2.80 13.25
N ALA A 510 -13.64 -3.01 13.54
CA ALA A 510 -12.71 -3.66 12.61
C ALA A 510 -13.20 -5.05 12.18
N GLY A 511 -13.77 -5.83 13.12
CA GLY A 511 -14.28 -7.18 12.89
C GLY A 511 -15.69 -7.30 12.31
N ALA A 512 -16.31 -6.21 11.83
CA ALA A 512 -17.67 -6.20 11.28
C ALA A 512 -18.74 -6.77 12.25
N ARG A 513 -18.61 -6.41 13.53
CA ARG A 513 -19.58 -6.73 14.58
C ARG A 513 -20.32 -5.50 15.09
N LEU A 514 -19.81 -4.30 14.86
CA LEU A 514 -20.47 -3.06 15.24
C LEU A 514 -20.42 -2.05 14.09
N PHE A 515 -21.56 -1.45 13.76
CA PHE A 515 -21.72 -0.57 12.60
C PHE A 515 -22.29 0.79 13.00
N ARG A 516 -21.74 1.86 12.44
CA ARG A 516 -22.34 3.21 12.52
C ARG A 516 -23.33 3.37 11.38
N ILE A 517 -24.63 3.46 11.68
CA ILE A 517 -25.69 3.62 10.68
C ILE A 517 -26.54 4.82 11.05
N GLY A 518 -26.35 5.94 10.35
CA GLY A 518 -26.98 7.21 10.74
C GLY A 518 -26.40 7.71 12.07
N GLU A 519 -27.28 7.96 13.04
CA GLU A 519 -26.94 8.64 14.29
C GLU A 519 -26.66 7.70 15.47
N LEU A 520 -26.87 6.38 15.32
CA LEU A 520 -26.61 5.34 16.33
C LEU A 520 -25.62 4.28 15.83
N GLU A 521 -25.18 3.43 16.75
CA GLU A 521 -24.34 2.27 16.46
C GLU A 521 -25.07 0.96 16.80
N TYR A 522 -24.84 -0.06 15.98
CA TYR A 522 -25.55 -1.34 16.03
C TYR A 522 -24.55 -2.50 16.10
N GLU A 523 -24.52 -3.19 17.23
CA GLU A 523 -23.66 -4.33 17.52
C GLU A 523 -24.42 -5.66 17.34
N LEU A 524 -23.81 -6.60 16.61
CA LEU A 524 -24.23 -7.99 16.54
C LEU A 524 -23.71 -8.72 17.79
N ALA A 525 -24.47 -8.62 18.89
CA ALA A 525 -24.07 -9.15 20.19
C ALA A 525 -24.48 -10.61 20.35
N GLU A 526 -23.53 -11.46 20.74
CA GLU A 526 -23.74 -12.88 21.06
C GLU A 526 -23.17 -13.17 22.45
N ASN A 527 -24.05 -13.32 23.44
CA ASN A 527 -23.70 -13.56 24.83
C ASN A 527 -24.00 -15.01 25.24
N GLU A 528 -23.19 -15.60 26.10
CA GLU A 528 -23.44 -16.95 26.66
C GLU A 528 -24.75 -16.96 27.49
N PRO A 529 -25.63 -17.99 27.39
CA PRO A 529 -25.49 -19.27 26.66
C PRO A 529 -26.13 -19.25 25.25
N VAL A 530 -25.75 -18.30 24.38
CA VAL A 530 -26.31 -18.02 23.03
C VAL A 530 -27.58 -17.19 23.04
N LYS A 531 -27.54 -16.03 23.71
CA LYS A 531 -28.50 -14.94 23.51
C LYS A 531 -27.96 -13.99 22.44
N ARG A 532 -28.62 -13.96 21.27
CA ARG A 532 -28.33 -13.01 20.20
C ARG A 532 -29.26 -11.82 20.26
N GLU A 533 -28.69 -10.62 20.17
CA GLU A 533 -29.43 -9.35 20.16
C GLU A 533 -28.67 -8.29 19.36
N ILE A 534 -29.37 -7.22 19.00
CA ILE A 534 -28.76 -6.05 18.37
C ILE A 534 -28.50 -5.03 19.46
N GLY A 535 -27.25 -4.91 19.90
CA GLY A 535 -26.83 -3.88 20.84
C GLY A 535 -26.89 -2.50 20.18
N VAL A 536 -27.71 -1.60 20.70
CA VAL A 536 -27.84 -0.22 20.27
C VAL A 536 -26.97 0.65 21.17
N HIS A 537 -25.92 1.21 20.58
CA HIS A 537 -24.97 2.09 21.24
C HIS A 537 -25.21 3.55 20.84
N ILE A 538 -24.92 4.46 21.78
CA ILE A 538 -25.06 5.90 21.60
C ILE A 538 -23.67 6.53 21.62
N PRO A 539 -23.09 6.80 20.44
CA PRO A 539 -21.86 7.56 20.36
C PRO A 539 -21.94 8.95 20.98
N SER A 540 -20.82 9.48 21.46
CA SER A 540 -20.79 10.79 22.13
C SER A 540 -21.13 11.97 21.23
N ASP A 541 -21.05 11.79 19.91
CA ASP A 541 -21.43 12.75 18.90
C ASP A 541 -22.90 12.59 18.44
N ALA A 542 -23.64 11.62 19.01
CA ALA A 542 -25.02 11.35 18.65
C ALA A 542 -25.98 12.48 19.06
N LYS A 543 -26.79 12.92 18.11
CA LYS A 543 -27.89 13.87 18.31
C LYS A 543 -29.18 13.14 18.64
N LEU A 544 -29.65 13.25 19.88
CA LEU A 544 -30.88 12.63 20.39
C LEU A 544 -32.16 13.32 19.88
N GLU A 545 -32.21 13.69 18.60
CA GLU A 545 -33.39 14.21 17.92
C GLU A 545 -34.23 13.03 17.41
N PRO A 546 -35.54 12.96 17.74
CA PRO A 546 -36.37 11.80 17.41
C PRO A 546 -36.33 11.40 15.93
N ASP A 547 -36.38 12.36 15.02
CA ASP A 547 -36.36 12.11 13.58
C ASP A 547 -35.05 11.45 13.14
N ARG A 548 -33.90 11.93 13.63
CA ARG A 548 -32.58 11.34 13.33
C ARG A 548 -32.42 9.93 13.88
N MET A 549 -32.90 9.71 15.11
CA MET A 549 -32.84 8.42 15.77
C MET A 549 -33.73 7.40 15.06
N ASN A 550 -34.95 7.80 14.68
CA ASN A 550 -35.88 6.96 13.93
C ASN A 550 -35.37 6.67 12.51
N GLU A 551 -34.76 7.64 11.84
CA GLU A 551 -34.11 7.44 10.54
C GLU A 551 -32.94 6.44 10.65
N SER A 552 -32.10 6.59 11.68
CA SER A 552 -31.01 5.66 11.97
C SER A 552 -31.52 4.23 12.14
N LEU A 553 -32.60 4.02 12.91
CA LEU A 553 -33.22 2.71 13.10
C LEU A 553 -33.75 2.12 11.78
N ALA A 554 -34.47 2.92 11.01
CA ALA A 554 -35.04 2.47 9.73
C ALA A 554 -33.94 2.06 8.74
N ARG A 555 -32.84 2.83 8.69
CA ARG A 555 -31.66 2.50 7.88
C ARG A 555 -30.96 1.24 8.39
N ALA A 556 -30.84 1.07 9.71
CA ALA A 556 -30.24 -0.12 10.30
C ALA A 556 -31.06 -1.38 10.01
N ASP A 557 -32.39 -1.30 10.05
CA ASP A 557 -33.26 -2.42 9.68
C ASP A 557 -33.07 -2.83 8.20
N ALA A 558 -32.98 -1.85 7.29
CA ALA A 558 -32.70 -2.13 5.88
C ALA A 558 -31.32 -2.77 5.71
N PHE A 559 -30.29 -2.20 6.35
CA PHE A 559 -28.92 -2.71 6.33
C PHE A 559 -28.83 -4.15 6.87
N LEU A 560 -29.44 -4.44 8.01
CA LEU A 560 -29.43 -5.79 8.59
C LEU A 560 -30.17 -6.78 7.69
N ARG A 561 -31.30 -6.44 7.09
CA ARG A 561 -31.99 -7.35 6.15
C ARG A 561 -31.15 -7.68 4.92
N GLU A 562 -30.41 -6.70 4.41
CA GLU A 562 -29.58 -6.86 3.21
C GLU A 562 -28.30 -7.66 3.50
N TYR A 563 -27.58 -7.29 4.56
CA TYR A 563 -26.25 -7.85 4.83
C TYR A 563 -26.25 -8.93 5.92
N PHE A 564 -27.16 -8.90 6.88
CA PHE A 564 -27.19 -9.82 8.03
C PHE A 564 -28.61 -10.36 8.30
N PRO A 565 -29.23 -11.09 7.35
CA PRO A 565 -30.64 -11.47 7.43
C PRO A 565 -30.99 -12.27 8.69
N ASP A 566 -30.08 -13.11 9.18
CA ASP A 566 -30.24 -13.89 10.41
C ASP A 566 -30.32 -13.03 11.69
N TRP A 567 -29.97 -11.74 11.58
CA TRP A 567 -29.94 -10.77 12.67
C TRP A 567 -31.07 -9.73 12.58
N ALA A 568 -31.73 -9.61 11.43
CA ALA A 568 -32.61 -8.48 11.12
C ALA A 568 -33.82 -8.35 12.07
N ASP A 569 -34.35 -9.48 12.52
CA ASP A 569 -35.55 -9.54 13.37
C ASP A 569 -35.22 -9.74 14.87
N LEU A 570 -33.94 -9.70 15.24
CA LEU A 570 -33.53 -9.82 16.64
C LEU A 570 -33.88 -8.57 17.45
N PRO A 571 -34.13 -8.72 18.77
CA PRO A 571 -34.46 -7.59 19.61
C PRO A 571 -33.30 -6.59 19.66
N LYS A 572 -33.65 -5.30 19.58
CA LYS A 572 -32.71 -4.19 19.76
C LYS A 572 -32.65 -3.83 21.23
N THR A 573 -31.46 -3.89 21.82
CA THR A 573 -31.24 -3.74 23.26
C THR A 573 -30.25 -2.62 23.51
N CYS A 574 -30.29 -1.99 24.67
CA CYS A 574 -29.37 -0.90 25.00
C CYS A 574 -29.07 -0.95 26.49
N GLU A 575 -27.79 -0.89 26.85
CA GLU A 575 -27.32 -0.61 28.20
C GLU A 575 -26.70 0.79 28.21
N SER A 576 -27.26 1.70 29.00
CA SER A 576 -26.74 3.07 29.05
C SER A 576 -27.15 3.80 30.32
N TRP A 577 -26.32 4.73 30.76
CA TRP A 577 -26.68 5.70 31.80
C TRP A 577 -27.88 6.58 31.38
N LEU A 578 -28.08 6.77 30.06
CA LEU A 578 -29.23 7.50 29.51
C LEU A 578 -30.57 6.81 29.82
N LEU A 579 -30.54 5.52 30.16
CA LEU A 579 -31.73 4.75 30.54
C LEU A 579 -32.03 4.78 32.05
N SER A 580 -31.10 5.31 32.85
CA SER A 580 -31.20 5.31 34.31
C SER A 580 -32.52 5.92 34.80
N PRO A 581 -33.25 5.23 35.70
CA PRO A 581 -34.47 5.77 36.32
C PRO A 581 -34.24 7.09 37.07
N VAL A 582 -33.03 7.29 37.61
CA VAL A 582 -32.64 8.47 38.40
C VAL A 582 -32.76 9.75 37.57
N LEU A 583 -32.58 9.68 36.25
CA LEU A 583 -32.65 10.84 35.36
C LEU A 583 -34.02 11.55 35.38
N LYS A 584 -35.11 10.86 35.75
CA LYS A 584 -36.45 11.46 35.91
C LYS A 584 -36.50 12.52 37.01
N GLU A 585 -35.66 12.39 38.04
CA GLU A 585 -35.53 13.38 39.10
C GLU A 585 -34.66 14.56 38.66
N LEU A 586 -33.70 14.31 37.76
CA LEU A 586 -32.69 15.29 37.36
C LEU A 586 -33.12 16.16 36.17
N LEU A 587 -33.93 15.63 35.25
CA LEU A 587 -34.23 16.29 33.98
C LEU A 587 -35.69 16.77 33.89
N PRO A 588 -35.96 17.87 33.16
CA PRO A 588 -37.33 18.32 32.93
C PRO A 588 -38.07 17.32 32.01
N PRO A 589 -39.42 17.23 32.09
CA PRO A 589 -40.20 16.25 31.33
C PRO A 589 -40.04 16.31 29.80
N ASP A 590 -39.68 17.47 29.26
CA ASP A 590 -39.47 17.69 27.84
C ASP A 590 -38.04 17.38 27.36
N SER A 591 -37.14 16.96 28.25
CA SER A 591 -35.76 16.61 27.95
C SER A 591 -35.64 15.52 26.89
N ARG A 592 -34.78 15.74 25.89
CA ARG A 592 -34.47 14.75 24.85
C ARG A 592 -33.95 13.42 25.40
N ILE A 593 -33.21 13.46 26.52
CA ILE A 593 -32.71 12.23 27.17
C ILE A 593 -33.86 11.40 27.75
N LEU A 594 -34.85 12.04 28.39
CA LEU A 594 -36.01 11.31 28.91
C LEU A 594 -36.87 10.75 27.79
N ARG A 595 -37.03 11.51 26.70
CA ARG A 595 -37.74 11.02 25.50
C ARG A 595 -37.03 9.86 24.81
N PHE A 596 -35.69 9.89 24.74
CA PHE A 596 -34.89 8.76 24.28
C PHE A 596 -35.15 7.52 25.12
N ARG A 597 -35.09 7.68 26.45
CA ARG A 597 -35.37 6.61 27.41
C ARG A 597 -36.78 6.00 27.25
N GLU A 598 -37.78 6.81 26.95
CA GLU A 598 -39.18 6.35 26.77
C GLU A 598 -39.37 5.37 25.61
N ALA A 599 -38.42 5.31 24.67
CA ALA A 599 -38.44 4.33 23.59
C ALA A 599 -38.18 2.88 24.07
N PHE A 600 -37.56 2.74 25.24
CA PHE A 600 -37.11 1.46 25.78
C PHE A 600 -38.02 0.96 26.91
N ASP A 601 -38.30 -0.34 26.90
CA ASP A 601 -38.84 -1.08 28.03
C ASP A 601 -37.67 -1.55 28.91
N ILE A 602 -37.54 -0.93 30.09
CA ILE A 602 -36.43 -1.21 31.02
C ILE A 602 -36.63 -2.59 31.63
N ARG A 603 -35.61 -3.44 31.49
CA ARG A 603 -35.61 -4.82 31.99
C ARG A 603 -34.79 -4.99 33.27
N GLU A 604 -33.74 -4.21 33.41
CA GLU A 604 -32.79 -4.30 34.51
C GLU A 604 -32.24 -2.92 34.86
N ASP A 605 -32.20 -2.63 36.16
CA ASP A 605 -31.58 -1.43 36.72
C ASP A 605 -30.17 -1.75 37.21
N LEU A 606 -29.20 -0.89 36.89
CA LEU A 606 -27.78 -1.04 37.22
C LEU A 606 -27.36 0.13 38.13
N PRO A 607 -27.75 0.13 39.43
CA PRO A 607 -27.60 1.30 40.31
C PRO A 607 -26.14 1.62 40.65
N GLU A 608 -25.25 0.63 40.60
CA GLU A 608 -23.83 0.81 40.93
C GLU A 608 -22.99 1.39 39.79
N ASN A 609 -23.55 1.46 38.58
CA ASN A 609 -22.87 1.98 37.41
C ASN A 609 -22.65 3.50 37.51
N ASP A 610 -21.44 3.92 37.18
CA ASP A 610 -20.95 5.28 37.30
C ASP A 610 -20.48 5.87 35.95
N ALA A 611 -20.79 5.22 34.83
CA ALA A 611 -20.39 5.65 33.49
C ALA A 611 -20.85 7.08 33.16
N ALA A 612 -21.94 7.55 33.77
CA ALA A 612 -22.39 8.94 33.63
C ALA A 612 -21.32 9.97 34.04
N LEU A 613 -20.37 9.63 34.93
CA LEU A 613 -19.29 10.53 35.33
C LEU A 613 -18.42 10.96 34.14
N GLU A 614 -18.14 10.03 33.24
CA GLU A 614 -17.34 10.28 32.06
C GLU A 614 -18.07 11.17 31.05
N TRP A 615 -19.36 10.92 30.85
CA TRP A 615 -20.15 11.63 29.86
C TRP A 615 -20.64 13.01 30.33
N VAL A 616 -20.93 13.18 31.63
CA VAL A 616 -21.45 14.43 32.20
C VAL A 616 -20.34 15.33 32.76
N PHE A 617 -19.28 14.74 33.32
CA PHE A 617 -18.20 15.48 33.99
C PHE A 617 -16.81 15.27 33.37
N HIS A 618 -16.69 14.47 32.30
CA HIS A 618 -15.41 14.18 31.65
C HIS A 618 -14.39 13.49 32.56
N VAL A 619 -14.88 12.70 33.52
CA VAL A 619 -14.04 11.90 34.42
C VAL A 619 -13.97 10.46 33.91
N ALA A 620 -12.86 10.12 33.24
CA ALA A 620 -12.60 8.77 32.74
C ALA A 620 -12.41 7.77 33.88
N GLY A 621 -12.57 6.48 33.61
CA GLY A 621 -12.46 5.39 34.61
C GLY A 621 -11.21 5.47 35.50
N GLY A 622 -10.05 5.73 34.90
CA GLY A 622 -8.77 5.86 35.62
C GLY A 622 -8.64 7.09 36.52
N GLN A 623 -9.53 8.08 36.38
CA GLN A 623 -9.54 9.32 37.20
C GLN A 623 -10.53 9.24 38.38
N ARG A 624 -11.29 8.15 38.48
CA ARG A 624 -12.37 8.03 39.48
C ARG A 624 -11.85 7.72 40.88
N GLU A 625 -10.71 7.06 40.97
CA GLU A 625 -10.07 6.77 42.26
C GLU A 625 -9.59 8.08 42.92
N GLY A 626 -10.07 8.36 44.14
CA GLY A 626 -9.73 9.58 44.88
C GLY A 626 -10.36 10.87 44.34
N LEU A 627 -11.36 10.77 43.45
CA LEU A 627 -12.06 11.92 42.87
C LEU A 627 -12.69 12.82 43.94
N ASP A 628 -12.32 14.10 43.97
CA ASP A 628 -12.99 15.11 44.78
C ASP A 628 -14.31 15.56 44.11
N LEU A 629 -15.42 15.00 44.59
CA LEU A 629 -16.76 15.32 44.09
C LEU A 629 -17.12 16.81 44.23
N SER A 630 -16.51 17.54 45.18
CA SER A 630 -16.79 18.96 45.38
C SER A 630 -16.21 19.83 44.25
N ALA A 631 -15.17 19.34 43.58
CA ALA A 631 -14.49 20.01 42.48
C ALA A 631 -15.15 19.76 41.10
N LEU A 632 -16.18 18.91 41.02
CA LEU A 632 -16.88 18.63 39.77
C LEU A 632 -17.51 19.91 39.17
N PRO A 633 -17.47 20.09 37.84
CA PRO A 633 -18.01 21.27 37.18
C PRO A 633 -19.53 21.35 37.33
N GLU A 634 -20.05 22.58 37.27
CA GLU A 634 -21.46 22.91 37.49
C GLU A 634 -22.02 23.84 36.41
N GLU A 635 -21.51 23.74 35.19
CA GLU A 635 -21.82 24.65 34.09
C GLU A 635 -23.24 24.40 33.56
N THR A 636 -23.65 23.13 33.47
CA THR A 636 -24.99 22.74 32.99
C THR A 636 -25.97 22.44 34.13
N SER A 637 -27.27 22.47 33.83
CA SER A 637 -28.31 22.08 34.80
C SER A 637 -28.19 20.61 35.20
N LEU A 638 -27.81 19.73 34.28
CA LEU A 638 -27.56 18.32 34.53
C LEU A 638 -26.35 18.12 35.46
N GLN A 639 -25.24 18.81 35.20
CA GLN A 639 -24.05 18.76 36.06
C GLN A 639 -24.36 19.19 37.50
N ARG A 640 -25.03 20.34 37.70
CA ARG A 640 -25.43 20.82 39.03
C ARG A 640 -26.26 19.79 39.81
N LYS A 641 -27.28 19.23 39.16
CA LYS A 641 -28.17 18.27 39.82
C LYS A 641 -27.50 16.92 40.05
N MET A 642 -26.69 16.45 39.11
CA MET A 642 -25.97 15.18 39.25
C MET A 642 -24.85 15.29 40.30
N LYS A 643 -24.16 16.42 40.40
CA LYS A 643 -23.17 16.68 41.46
C LYS A 643 -23.84 16.67 42.83
N ALA A 644 -24.98 17.35 42.99
CA ALA A 644 -25.75 17.31 44.23
C ALA A 644 -26.16 15.88 44.62
N LEU A 645 -26.54 15.06 43.63
CA LEU A 645 -26.86 13.65 43.83
C LEU A 645 -25.64 12.84 44.32
N LEU A 646 -24.47 13.04 43.69
CA LEU A 646 -23.21 12.38 44.07
C LEU A 646 -22.76 12.78 45.48
N LEU A 647 -22.82 14.07 45.82
CA LEU A 647 -22.49 14.58 47.16
C LEU A 647 -23.43 14.04 48.25
N ALA A 648 -24.65 13.65 47.88
CA ALA A 648 -25.59 12.97 48.78
C ALA A 648 -25.32 11.46 48.91
N GLY A 649 -24.23 10.94 48.34
CA GLY A 649 -23.84 9.53 48.40
C GLY A 649 -24.66 8.61 47.48
N ARG A 650 -25.45 9.17 46.56
CA ARG A 650 -26.19 8.40 45.54
C ARG A 650 -25.35 8.27 44.27
N LYS A 651 -25.65 7.24 43.47
CA LYS A 651 -25.04 7.03 42.16
C LYS A 651 -26.01 7.34 41.02
N PRO A 652 -25.51 7.81 39.87
CA PRO A 652 -26.34 8.10 38.70
C PRO A 652 -26.94 6.81 38.11
N GLY A 653 -26.24 5.68 38.20
CA GLY A 653 -26.70 4.39 37.71
C GLY A 653 -26.79 4.31 36.19
N ALA A 654 -27.13 3.12 35.71
CA ALA A 654 -27.50 2.84 34.33
C ALA A 654 -28.72 1.90 34.32
N ALA A 655 -29.21 1.57 33.13
CA ALA A 655 -30.20 0.52 32.97
C ALA A 655 -30.02 -0.19 31.63
N TYR A 656 -30.51 -1.42 31.56
CA TYR A 656 -30.63 -2.21 30.35
C TYR A 656 -32.09 -2.27 29.91
N GLY A 657 -32.35 -2.00 28.63
CA GLY A 657 -33.70 -1.94 28.07
C GLY A 657 -33.80 -2.51 26.67
N VAL A 658 -35.01 -2.93 26.30
CA VAL A 658 -35.36 -3.39 24.95
C VAL A 658 -36.13 -2.29 24.24
N LEU A 659 -35.75 -1.95 23.01
CA LEU A 659 -36.46 -0.97 22.20
C LEU A 659 -37.85 -1.53 21.80
N VAL A 660 -38.93 -0.85 22.20
CA VAL A 660 -40.31 -1.31 21.96
C VAL A 660 -41.17 -0.32 21.18
N ARG A 661 -40.68 0.90 20.93
CA ARG A 661 -41.38 1.95 20.21
C ARG A 661 -40.40 2.94 19.58
N SER A 662 -40.88 3.71 18.61
CA SER A 662 -40.13 4.83 18.00
C SER A 662 -39.85 5.96 18.99
N PHE A 663 -38.76 6.70 18.76
CA PHE A 663 -38.39 7.89 19.53
C PHE A 663 -39.41 9.02 19.30
N ARG A 664 -39.76 9.79 20.34
CA ARG A 664 -40.82 10.83 20.34
C ARG A 664 -40.32 12.19 20.82
#